data_AF-A0A1G2YZA7-F1
#
_entry.id   AF-A0A1G2YZA7-F1
#
_cell.length_a   1.000
_cell.length_b   1.000
_cell.length_c   1.000
_cell.angle_alpha   90.00
_cell.angle_beta   90.00
_cell.angle_gamma   90.00
#
_symmetry.space_group_name_H-M   'P 1'
#
loop_
_entity.id
_entity.type
_entity.pdbx_description
1 polymer ?
#
loop_
_entity_poly.entity_id
_entity_poly.type
_entity_poly.pdbx_seq_one_letter_code
_entity_poly.pdbx_strand_id
1 'polypeptide(L)'
;MLLGKSKSVSLVSKNTKSEEHSARMSRTCPKTGKPLKSGRKYRWLMWVFPILGLFSLIWFLIRVIPKPSRATYPCQRFAAPFASGFVIWIAGMIGSVLAYRRAKRFLHQSRYIVAGICIVVSVMAIWFSVSITGRAPVQAAFTPTELANSPMGVAKGINPGRVVWVHEPAATSWDGSTGAWWDDDNTDQEAVDYMVSKTIQTLTAESSDVQAWNALFRHFNRARGLGDVGYQSPEKIAIKINMNQENSSGGNWSAGMGTPSPHVIYSLLKQLIDVAGVPGSAITIYDAARYIGNPIYNKIRSDPDPDFQNINFVVKSSLARNGRIAVSHDTANPLYTRAGTAYLPRCVTEADYLINMALLRPHTLYGITLSAKNHFGSVYFPSGGGWTPEPLHNHGGRSNSMNTYNCLVNLNGHRHLSGKTLLYFIDGLYPAVHQSGNVIKWESFGDDWFSSILASQDPVAIDSVALDFLRNEPRCTEVTGNPENYLHEAAQADNPPSGTVYDPEGDGTPLASLGVHEHWNNPVEKKYSRNLGTGDGIELVAPSFATEDGQIENTTSGAKYDHIRHAISEAETGDEIVISEGVYRENINFSGKNLTLSSVDPGNPAVVAGTVLAGSGAGPVVTFATGEDESCVLDGFTISGPEAAVYCSGASPVISGCRIENNGASGIELREGSNPAITYCEINCNAGSGIEMQAKQSGRMTIYNRPVIGNCVIAGNLQSGVSGGIPTITNCTIAANTGFGISNSRPTVMNSIVYYNNAGADAVQIENAAETITYSDVQGGWQGEGNIDAAPCFAEPGFWNLNGTLDDMTDDYRVPGDYHLRSQAGRWHSGSQSWVLDVLTSPCIDTGNPDSDWTTEPEPNGDRINMGAYGGTPQASMSFGR
;
A
#
# COMPACT_ATOMS: atom_id res chain seq x y z
N MET A 1 51.61 62.45 2.35
CA MET A 1 51.81 63.59 3.28
C MET A 1 50.62 64.52 3.05
N LEU A 2 49.70 64.80 3.96
CA LEU A 2 49.59 64.81 5.43
C LEU A 2 48.15 64.30 5.78
N LEU A 3 47.88 63.31 6.64
CA LEU A 3 47.84 63.29 8.13
C LEU A 3 47.28 64.60 8.74
N GLY A 4 46.24 64.65 9.58
CA GLY A 4 45.43 63.67 10.32
C GLY A 4 44.87 64.31 11.61
N LYS A 5 43.98 63.58 12.31
CA LYS A 5 43.43 63.76 13.70
C LYS A 5 42.24 64.74 13.86
N SER A 6 41.21 64.51 14.68
CA SER A 6 40.90 63.49 15.70
C SER A 6 39.43 63.60 16.20
N LYS A 7 38.77 62.43 16.45
CA LYS A 7 37.71 62.07 17.46
C LYS A 7 36.37 62.84 17.46
N SER A 8 35.17 62.32 17.79
CA SER A 8 34.54 61.02 18.15
C SER A 8 33.04 61.35 18.42
N VAL A 9 31.97 60.65 18.01
CA VAL A 9 31.24 59.50 18.62
C VAL A 9 29.85 59.42 17.93
N SER A 10 29.29 58.20 17.89
CA SER A 10 27.99 57.66 17.39
C SER A 10 26.70 58.50 17.58
N LEU A 11 25.60 58.33 16.82
CA LEU A 11 24.71 57.15 16.71
C LEU A 11 23.66 57.34 15.59
N VAL A 12 23.23 56.21 14.99
CA VAL A 12 21.93 55.92 14.34
C VAL A 12 21.64 56.54 12.96
N SER A 13 21.76 55.67 11.95
CA SER A 13 21.27 55.79 10.58
C SER A 13 19.74 55.77 10.53
N LYS A 14 19.14 56.81 9.92
CA LYS A 14 17.76 56.83 9.44
C LYS A 14 17.74 56.54 7.94
N ASN A 15 17.01 55.49 7.58
CA ASN A 15 16.63 55.13 6.22
C ASN A 15 15.85 56.28 5.54
N THR A 16 16.37 56.74 4.42
CA THR A 16 15.67 57.53 3.41
C THR A 16 15.10 56.59 2.34
N LYS A 17 13.78 56.59 2.16
CA LYS A 17 13.13 56.08 0.94
C LYS A 17 12.78 57.29 0.07
N SER A 18 13.41 57.36 -1.10
CA SER A 18 13.07 58.26 -2.19
C SER A 18 11.89 57.69 -2.99
N GLU A 19 10.99 58.59 -3.37
CA GLU A 19 9.81 58.36 -4.19
C GLU A 19 10.20 58.12 -5.66
N GLU A 20 9.74 57.01 -6.26
CA GLU A 20 9.66 56.85 -7.71
C GLU A 20 8.19 56.63 -8.11
N HIS A 21 7.65 57.65 -8.78
CA HIS A 21 6.33 57.72 -9.37
C HIS A 21 6.31 56.92 -10.69
N SER A 22 5.62 55.77 -10.75
CA SER A 22 5.28 55.10 -12.02
C SER A 22 3.92 55.58 -12.54
N ALA A 23 3.95 56.26 -13.68
CA ALA A 23 2.80 56.73 -14.42
C ALA A 23 1.87 55.58 -14.86
N ARG A 24 0.58 55.70 -14.56
CA ARG A 24 -0.49 54.77 -14.98
C ARG A 24 -1.03 55.24 -16.33
N MET A 25 -0.62 54.60 -17.43
CA MET A 25 -1.20 54.84 -18.76
C MET A 25 -2.71 54.57 -18.76
N SER A 26 -3.50 55.57 -19.13
CA SER A 26 -4.94 55.45 -19.33
C SER A 26 -5.23 54.70 -20.65
N ARG A 27 -6.06 53.66 -20.61
CA ARG A 27 -6.47 52.90 -21.80
C ARG A 27 -7.52 53.69 -22.58
N THR A 28 -7.22 54.05 -23.82
CA THR A 28 -8.15 54.65 -24.80
C THR A 28 -8.62 53.59 -25.81
N CYS A 29 -9.85 53.74 -26.32
CA CYS A 29 -10.39 52.82 -27.32
C CYS A 29 -9.65 53.00 -28.68
N PRO A 30 -9.10 51.94 -29.30
CA PRO A 30 -8.35 52.06 -30.56
C PRO A 30 -9.19 52.55 -31.76
N LYS A 31 -10.52 52.41 -31.70
CA LYS A 31 -11.43 52.76 -32.80
C LYS A 31 -12.00 54.18 -32.74
N THR A 32 -12.02 54.81 -31.55
CA THR A 32 -12.72 56.10 -31.34
C THR A 32 -11.95 57.12 -30.49
N GLY A 33 -10.77 56.79 -29.96
CA GLY A 33 -9.87 57.73 -29.28
C GLY A 33 -10.34 58.26 -27.92
N LYS A 34 -11.50 57.84 -27.40
CA LYS A 34 -12.02 58.31 -26.10
C LYS A 34 -11.45 57.49 -24.92
N PRO A 35 -11.20 58.11 -23.75
CA PRO A 35 -10.72 57.42 -22.55
C PRO A 35 -11.81 56.54 -21.91
N LEU A 36 -11.46 55.30 -21.55
CA LEU A 36 -12.36 54.37 -20.86
C LEU A 36 -12.55 54.82 -19.40
N LYS A 37 -13.73 55.36 -19.05
CA LYS A 37 -14.11 55.62 -17.66
C LYS A 37 -14.43 54.30 -16.94
N SER A 38 -13.67 53.95 -15.90
CA SER A 38 -14.03 52.84 -15.00
C SER A 38 -15.18 53.25 -14.08
N GLY A 39 -16.42 53.12 -14.56
CA GLY A 39 -17.59 53.14 -13.69
C GLY A 39 -17.79 51.77 -13.07
N ARG A 40 -17.75 51.65 -11.73
CA ARG A 40 -18.30 50.50 -11.00
C ARG A 40 -19.80 50.41 -11.31
N LYS A 41 -20.17 49.73 -12.41
CA LYS A 41 -21.53 49.29 -12.66
C LYS A 41 -21.78 48.07 -11.76
N TYR A 42 -22.97 48.00 -11.16
CA TYR A 42 -23.50 46.90 -10.34
C TYR A 42 -23.19 46.94 -8.83
N ARG A 43 -23.70 47.96 -8.12
CA ARG A 43 -23.84 47.94 -6.64
C ARG A 43 -24.79 46.82 -6.14
N TRP A 44 -25.64 46.27 -7.01
CA TRP A 44 -26.56 45.18 -6.67
C TRP A 44 -25.87 43.82 -6.47
N LEU A 45 -24.67 43.61 -7.06
CA LEU A 45 -23.89 42.38 -6.88
C LEU A 45 -23.51 42.14 -5.40
N MET A 46 -23.47 43.19 -4.59
CA MET A 46 -23.23 43.10 -3.13
C MET A 46 -24.34 42.30 -2.41
N TRP A 47 -25.54 42.22 -2.98
CA TRP A 47 -26.67 41.48 -2.41
C TRP A 47 -26.81 40.06 -2.95
N VAL A 48 -26.08 39.68 -4.00
CA VAL A 48 -26.17 38.34 -4.60
C VAL A 48 -25.72 37.26 -3.64
N PHE A 49 -24.59 37.47 -2.96
CA PHE A 49 -24.06 36.51 -1.98
C PHE A 49 -25.01 36.26 -0.79
N PRO A 50 -25.53 37.27 -0.07
CA PRO A 50 -26.44 37.03 1.05
C PRO A 50 -27.79 36.45 0.61
N ILE A 51 -28.30 36.83 -0.56
CA ILE A 51 -29.56 36.28 -1.08
C ILE A 51 -29.39 34.81 -1.47
N LEU A 52 -28.37 34.49 -2.27
CA LEU A 52 -28.09 33.12 -2.70
C LEU A 52 -27.74 32.21 -1.53
N GLY A 53 -26.95 32.69 -0.58
CA GLY A 53 -26.59 31.96 0.64
C GLY A 53 -27.80 31.64 1.52
N LEU A 54 -28.71 32.60 1.70
CA LEU A 54 -29.95 32.39 2.45
C LEU A 54 -30.87 31.37 1.77
N PHE A 55 -31.08 31.49 0.46
CA PHE A 55 -31.88 30.51 -0.29
C PHE A 55 -31.27 29.12 -0.26
N SER A 56 -29.93 29.02 -0.39
CA SER A 56 -29.21 27.75 -0.29
C SER A 56 -29.37 27.12 1.09
N LEU A 57 -29.30 27.91 2.17
CA LEU A 57 -29.51 27.44 3.54
C LEU A 57 -30.94 26.96 3.76
N ILE A 58 -31.94 27.74 3.34
CA ILE A 58 -33.36 27.37 3.47
C ILE A 58 -33.63 26.07 2.70
N TRP A 59 -33.14 25.97 1.47
CA TRP A 59 -33.34 24.79 0.65
C TRP A 59 -32.65 23.56 1.23
N PHE A 60 -31.43 23.71 1.74
CA PHE A 60 -30.69 22.64 2.39
C PHE A 60 -31.41 22.14 3.65
N LEU A 61 -31.85 23.04 4.53
CA LEU A 61 -32.56 22.66 5.77
C LEU A 61 -33.89 21.97 5.48
N ILE A 62 -34.69 22.49 4.52
CA ILE A 62 -35.98 21.90 4.12
C ILE A 62 -35.80 20.47 3.58
N ARG A 63 -34.71 20.21 2.84
CA ARG A 63 -34.52 18.92 2.18
C ARG A 63 -33.82 17.89 3.06
N VAL A 64 -32.86 18.32 3.88
CA VAL A 64 -31.98 17.44 4.65
C VAL A 64 -32.53 17.12 6.04
N ILE A 65 -33.18 18.05 6.75
CA ILE A 65 -33.71 17.77 8.10
C ILE A 65 -34.73 16.62 8.09
N PRO A 66 -35.70 16.54 7.15
CA PRO A 66 -36.66 15.44 7.14
C PRO A 66 -36.06 14.08 6.76
N LYS A 67 -34.92 14.06 6.06
CA LYS A 67 -34.22 12.83 5.66
C LYS A 67 -32.73 13.12 5.45
N PRO A 68 -31.87 12.91 6.47
CA PRO A 68 -30.46 13.29 6.44
C PRO A 68 -29.66 12.74 5.26
N SER A 69 -30.01 11.55 4.76
CA SER A 69 -29.33 10.91 3.62
C SER A 69 -29.35 11.76 2.34
N ARG A 70 -30.28 12.72 2.20
CA ARG A 70 -30.38 13.61 1.03
C ARG A 70 -29.23 14.61 0.90
N ALA A 71 -28.42 14.80 1.93
CA ALA A 71 -27.23 15.65 1.87
C ALA A 71 -26.21 15.18 0.80
N THR A 72 -26.25 13.89 0.44
CA THR A 72 -25.37 13.28 -0.57
C THR A 72 -25.77 13.61 -2.02
N TYR A 73 -26.97 14.13 -2.25
CA TYR A 73 -27.47 14.39 -3.61
C TYR A 73 -26.67 15.51 -4.28
N PRO A 74 -26.40 15.45 -5.60
CA PRO A 74 -25.55 16.43 -6.31
C PRO A 74 -25.99 17.88 -6.09
N CYS A 75 -27.30 18.10 -6.08
CA CYS A 75 -27.89 19.42 -5.92
C CYS A 75 -27.77 19.96 -4.48
N GLN A 76 -27.76 19.08 -3.47
CA GLN A 76 -27.51 19.44 -2.06
C GLN A 76 -26.01 19.64 -1.79
N ARG A 77 -25.14 18.83 -2.41
CA ARG A 77 -23.68 19.03 -2.40
C ARG A 77 -23.29 20.38 -3.02
N PHE A 78 -24.02 20.84 -4.04
CA PHE A 78 -23.82 22.17 -4.63
C PHE A 78 -24.28 23.31 -3.70
N ALA A 79 -25.39 23.16 -2.98
CA ALA A 79 -25.91 24.20 -2.08
C ALA A 79 -25.19 24.31 -0.73
N ALA A 80 -24.64 23.21 -0.21
CA ALA A 80 -24.02 23.16 1.11
C ALA A 80 -22.87 24.18 1.33
N PRO A 81 -21.96 24.42 0.37
CA PRO A 81 -20.91 25.43 0.52
C PRO A 81 -21.47 26.86 0.63
N PHE A 82 -22.48 27.21 -0.17
CA PHE A 82 -23.13 28.53 -0.12
C PHE A 82 -23.90 28.75 1.18
N ALA A 83 -24.60 27.73 1.67
CA ALA A 83 -25.30 27.76 2.96
C ALA A 83 -24.32 27.94 4.13
N SER A 84 -23.24 27.16 4.15
CA SER A 84 -22.21 27.21 5.20
C SER A 84 -21.46 28.55 5.20
N GLY A 85 -21.09 29.05 4.03
CA GLY A 85 -20.46 30.37 3.89
C GLY A 85 -21.36 31.50 4.41
N PHE A 86 -22.66 31.42 4.18
CA PHE A 86 -23.63 32.39 4.70
C PHE A 86 -23.76 32.35 6.23
N VAL A 87 -23.80 31.16 6.83
CA VAL A 87 -23.86 31.00 8.31
C VAL A 87 -22.60 31.55 8.97
N ILE A 88 -21.41 31.24 8.43
CA ILE A 88 -20.12 31.73 8.94
C ILE A 88 -20.02 33.26 8.81
N TRP A 89 -20.56 33.82 7.72
CA TRP A 89 -20.62 35.27 7.53
C TRP A 89 -21.51 35.95 8.57
N ILE A 90 -22.73 35.42 8.81
CA ILE A 90 -23.63 35.93 9.86
C ILE A 90 -23.01 35.80 11.25
N ALA A 91 -22.45 34.63 11.58
CA ALA A 91 -21.83 34.38 12.88
C ALA A 91 -20.66 35.34 13.15
N GLY A 92 -19.83 35.61 12.14
CA GLY A 92 -18.74 36.60 12.23
C GLY A 92 -19.23 38.02 12.46
N MET A 93 -20.28 38.44 11.74
CA MET A 93 -20.89 39.76 11.94
C MET A 93 -21.50 39.91 13.34
N ILE A 94 -22.27 38.91 13.80
CA ILE A 94 -22.89 38.93 15.13
C ILE A 94 -21.80 38.92 16.21
N GLY A 95 -20.81 38.03 16.08
CA GLY A 95 -19.69 37.93 17.01
C GLY A 95 -18.90 39.25 17.11
N SER A 96 -18.64 39.90 15.98
CA SER A 96 -18.00 41.21 15.93
C SER A 96 -18.84 42.29 16.62
N VAL A 97 -20.14 42.38 16.33
CA VAL A 97 -21.03 43.37 16.95
C VAL A 97 -21.13 43.17 18.46
N LEU A 98 -21.22 41.93 18.93
CA LEU A 98 -21.27 41.62 20.37
C LEU A 98 -19.95 41.96 21.06
N ALA A 99 -18.81 41.59 20.47
CA ALA A 99 -17.48 41.93 20.99
C ALA A 99 -17.27 43.45 21.03
N TYR A 100 -17.66 44.18 19.98
CA TYR A 100 -17.58 45.63 19.93
C TYR A 100 -18.49 46.33 20.95
N ARG A 101 -19.73 45.86 21.12
CA ARG A 101 -20.63 46.38 22.17
C ARG A 101 -20.06 46.17 23.57
N ARG A 102 -19.40 45.03 23.80
CA ARG A 102 -18.74 44.70 25.08
C ARG A 102 -17.50 45.56 25.30
N ALA A 103 -16.71 45.82 24.24
CA ALA A 103 -15.59 46.77 24.28
C ALA A 103 -16.05 48.17 24.68
N LYS A 104 -17.13 48.69 24.07
CA LYS A 104 -17.69 50.01 24.41
C LYS A 104 -18.12 50.09 25.88
N ARG A 105 -18.75 49.04 26.41
CA ARG A 105 -19.14 48.97 27.83
C ARG A 105 -17.93 48.97 28.77
N PHE A 106 -16.85 48.25 28.43
CA PHE A 106 -15.63 48.22 29.23
C PHE A 106 -14.81 49.52 29.14
N LEU A 107 -14.85 50.23 28.00
CA LEU A 107 -14.29 51.58 27.88
C LEU A 107 -14.98 52.57 28.83
N HIS A 108 -16.31 52.50 28.96
CA HIS A 108 -17.05 53.33 29.92
C HIS A 108 -16.78 52.96 31.39
N GLN A 109 -16.28 51.75 31.67
CA GLN A 109 -15.89 51.29 33.01
C GLN A 109 -14.39 51.49 33.30
N SER A 110 -13.67 52.23 32.44
CA SER A 110 -12.22 52.45 32.54
C SER A 110 -11.37 51.17 32.54
N ARG A 111 -11.88 50.05 32.01
CA ARG A 111 -11.18 48.76 31.90
C ARG A 111 -10.53 48.62 30.52
N TYR A 112 -9.51 49.45 30.26
CA TYR A 112 -8.91 49.62 28.94
C TYR A 112 -8.29 48.35 28.33
N ILE A 113 -7.64 47.51 29.15
CA ILE A 113 -7.02 46.25 28.68
C ILE A 113 -8.09 45.28 28.14
N VAL A 114 -9.18 45.11 28.89
CA VAL A 114 -10.28 44.20 28.51
C VAL A 114 -11.03 44.74 27.29
N ALA A 115 -11.19 46.07 27.19
CA ALA A 115 -11.74 46.70 25.99
C ALA A 115 -10.86 46.47 24.76
N GLY A 116 -9.53 46.58 24.89
CA GLY A 116 -8.57 46.29 23.82
C GLY A 116 -8.70 44.85 23.31
N ILE A 117 -8.79 43.86 24.21
CA ILE A 117 -9.00 42.45 23.84
C ILE A 117 -10.30 42.27 23.06
N CYS A 118 -11.42 42.88 23.51
CA CYS A 118 -12.69 42.78 22.80
C CYS A 118 -12.67 43.44 21.41
N ILE A 119 -11.88 44.50 21.19
CA ILE A 119 -11.69 45.11 19.87
C ILE A 119 -10.92 44.16 18.95
N VAL A 120 -9.85 43.55 19.44
CA VAL A 120 -9.07 42.55 18.68
C VAL A 120 -9.96 41.36 18.28
N VAL A 121 -10.75 40.82 19.21
CA VAL A 121 -11.72 39.74 18.93
C VAL A 121 -12.74 40.15 17.86
N SER A 122 -13.22 41.41 17.89
CA SER A 122 -14.15 41.91 16.88
C SER A 122 -13.52 41.96 15.48
N VAL A 123 -12.28 42.42 15.36
CA VAL A 123 -11.55 42.47 14.08
C VAL A 123 -11.22 41.07 13.59
N MET A 124 -10.76 40.18 14.48
CA MET A 124 -10.46 38.79 14.17
C MET A 124 -11.70 38.02 13.69
N ALA A 125 -12.88 38.26 14.28
CA ALA A 125 -14.13 37.62 13.84
C ALA A 125 -14.50 38.00 12.39
N ILE A 126 -14.33 39.27 12.00
CA ILE A 126 -14.56 39.72 10.62
C ILE A 126 -13.48 39.14 9.69
N TRP A 127 -12.21 39.22 10.09
CA TRP A 127 -11.08 38.70 9.31
C TRP A 127 -11.24 37.20 9.03
N PHE A 128 -11.58 36.43 10.06
CA PHE A 128 -11.76 34.98 9.97
C PHE A 128 -12.92 34.61 9.02
N SER A 129 -14.07 35.28 9.14
CA SER A 129 -15.19 35.07 8.21
C SER A 129 -14.86 35.44 6.77
N VAL A 130 -14.11 36.52 6.53
CA VAL A 130 -13.66 36.91 5.18
C VAL A 130 -12.65 35.91 4.62
N SER A 131 -11.75 35.37 5.46
CA SER A 131 -10.72 34.42 5.04
C SER A 131 -11.30 33.06 4.67
N ILE A 132 -12.34 32.60 5.37
CA ILE A 132 -13.02 31.34 5.06
C ILE A 132 -13.90 31.46 3.80
N THR A 133 -14.58 32.59 3.62
CA THR A 133 -15.48 32.81 2.48
C THR A 133 -14.77 33.26 1.20
N GLY A 134 -13.51 33.68 1.29
CA GLY A 134 -12.67 34.09 0.16
C GLY A 134 -11.88 32.97 -0.54
N ARG A 135 -12.04 31.70 -0.15
CA ARG A 135 -11.43 30.58 -0.88
C ARG A 135 -12.12 30.43 -2.25
N ALA A 136 -11.32 30.34 -3.31
CA ALA A 136 -11.81 30.08 -4.66
C ALA A 136 -12.70 28.81 -4.66
N PRO A 137 -13.76 28.75 -5.49
CA PRO A 137 -14.57 27.54 -5.60
C PRO A 137 -13.66 26.35 -5.92
N VAL A 138 -13.82 25.26 -5.17
CA VAL A 138 -13.11 23.99 -5.39
C VAL A 138 -13.35 23.59 -6.85
N GLN A 139 -12.28 23.46 -7.63
CA GLN A 139 -12.38 23.00 -9.01
C GLN A 139 -12.91 21.56 -8.97
N ALA A 140 -13.92 21.25 -9.79
CA ALA A 140 -14.50 19.92 -9.83
C ALA A 140 -13.43 18.87 -10.16
N ALA A 141 -13.59 17.67 -9.58
CA ALA A 141 -12.80 16.51 -9.97
C ALA A 141 -12.90 16.31 -11.48
N PHE A 142 -11.80 15.90 -12.09
CA PHE A 142 -11.75 15.62 -13.52
C PHE A 142 -12.77 14.54 -13.90
N THR A 143 -13.38 14.70 -15.08
CA THR A 143 -14.23 13.70 -15.72
C THR A 143 -13.92 13.75 -17.21
N PRO A 144 -13.71 12.60 -17.87
CA PRO A 144 -13.45 12.55 -19.30
C PRO A 144 -14.48 13.27 -20.16
N THR A 145 -14.02 13.82 -21.27
CA THR A 145 -14.93 14.44 -22.24
C THR A 145 -15.60 13.44 -23.18
N GLU A 146 -14.95 12.31 -23.44
CA GLU A 146 -15.44 11.22 -24.27
C GLU A 146 -16.07 10.09 -23.45
N LEU A 147 -16.79 9.20 -24.14
CA LEU A 147 -17.31 7.98 -23.54
C LEU A 147 -16.16 7.00 -23.30
N ALA A 148 -16.29 6.18 -22.25
CA ALA A 148 -15.41 5.04 -22.05
C ALA A 148 -15.30 4.17 -23.31
N ASN A 149 -14.14 3.56 -23.50
CA ASN A 149 -13.83 2.69 -24.63
C ASN A 149 -13.98 3.34 -26.02
N SER A 150 -13.65 4.62 -26.14
CA SER A 150 -13.65 5.38 -27.40
C SER A 150 -12.21 5.70 -27.86
N PRO A 151 -11.48 4.74 -28.45
CA PRO A 151 -10.07 4.94 -28.80
C PRO A 151 -9.86 6.01 -29.87
N MET A 152 -8.80 6.80 -29.66
CA MET A 152 -8.28 7.77 -30.63
C MET A 152 -6.77 7.65 -30.77
N GLY A 153 -6.26 7.89 -31.97
CA GLY A 153 -4.84 7.74 -32.30
C GLY A 153 -4.46 6.34 -32.75
N VAL A 154 -3.15 6.07 -32.77
CA VAL A 154 -2.58 4.82 -33.31
C VAL A 154 -1.69 4.18 -32.27
N ALA A 155 -2.12 3.01 -31.80
CA ALA A 155 -1.45 2.23 -30.77
C ALA A 155 -0.01 1.81 -31.18
N LYS A 156 0.94 1.85 -30.24
CA LYS A 156 2.38 1.55 -30.47
C LYS A 156 2.92 0.40 -29.61
N GLY A 157 4.04 -0.18 -30.03
CA GLY A 157 4.77 -1.23 -29.30
C GLY A 157 4.69 -2.62 -29.95
N ILE A 158 5.41 -3.59 -29.37
CA ILE A 158 5.36 -5.01 -29.74
C ILE A 158 3.92 -5.52 -29.69
N ASN A 159 3.24 -5.16 -28.60
CA ASN A 159 1.81 -5.36 -28.38
C ASN A 159 1.14 -3.98 -28.43
N PRO A 160 0.61 -3.53 -29.58
CA PRO A 160 0.20 -2.13 -29.77
C PRO A 160 -0.77 -1.61 -28.72
N GLY A 161 -0.40 -0.55 -27.97
CA GLY A 161 -1.27 0.06 -26.96
C GLY A 161 -1.35 -0.72 -25.65
N ARG A 162 -0.50 -1.73 -25.46
CA ARG A 162 -0.40 -2.47 -24.19
C ARG A 162 0.20 -1.59 -23.11
N VAL A 163 -0.45 -1.57 -21.96
CA VAL A 163 0.09 -1.06 -20.70
C VAL A 163 0.08 -2.21 -19.71
N VAL A 164 1.25 -2.52 -19.16
CA VAL A 164 1.37 -3.49 -18.07
C VAL A 164 1.18 -2.77 -16.75
N TRP A 165 0.44 -3.39 -15.84
CA TRP A 165 0.31 -2.96 -14.45
C TRP A 165 0.62 -4.15 -13.55
N VAL A 166 1.76 -4.07 -12.83
CA VAL A 166 2.15 -5.06 -11.82
C VAL A 166 1.89 -4.47 -10.46
N HIS A 167 1.14 -5.17 -9.61
CA HIS A 167 0.86 -4.78 -8.24
C HIS A 167 1.30 -5.90 -7.29
N GLU A 168 2.10 -5.55 -6.29
CA GLU A 168 2.60 -6.47 -5.26
C GLU A 168 2.65 -5.71 -3.93
N PRO A 169 1.62 -5.82 -3.07
CA PRO A 169 1.58 -5.17 -1.76
C PRO A 169 2.81 -5.45 -0.88
N ALA A 170 3.40 -6.65 -1.00
CA ALA A 170 4.57 -7.03 -0.21
C ALA A 170 5.81 -6.17 -0.52
N ALA A 171 5.84 -5.48 -1.67
CA ALA A 171 6.94 -4.60 -2.04
C ALA A 171 7.08 -3.37 -1.12
N THR A 172 6.05 -3.05 -0.34
CA THR A 172 5.97 -1.80 0.44
C THR A 172 5.37 -2.04 1.82
N SER A 173 6.13 -1.81 2.89
CA SER A 173 5.69 -2.07 4.28
C SER A 173 5.73 -0.84 5.19
N TRP A 174 6.19 0.31 4.69
CA TRP A 174 6.34 1.52 5.51
C TRP A 174 5.07 1.92 6.27
N ASP A 175 5.17 2.06 7.58
CA ASP A 175 4.07 2.45 8.47
C ASP A 175 3.74 3.97 8.42
N GLY A 176 4.58 4.76 7.73
CA GLY A 176 4.47 6.22 7.65
C GLY A 176 5.23 6.99 8.74
N SER A 177 5.97 6.30 9.62
CA SER A 177 6.61 6.90 10.79
C SER A 177 7.99 6.33 11.15
N THR A 178 8.19 5.01 11.03
CA THR A 178 9.40 4.29 11.42
C THR A 178 10.35 4.19 10.24
N GLY A 179 11.56 4.74 10.39
CA GLY A 179 12.51 4.85 9.28
C GLY A 179 11.95 5.71 8.13
N ALA A 180 12.50 5.51 6.94
CA ALA A 180 12.00 6.10 5.70
C ALA A 180 11.44 5.01 4.78
N TRP A 181 10.49 5.38 3.91
CA TRP A 181 9.88 4.41 3.00
C TRP A 181 10.88 3.73 2.07
N TRP A 182 11.99 4.40 1.73
CA TRP A 182 13.02 3.87 0.84
C TRP A 182 14.09 3.05 1.56
N ASP A 183 13.97 2.81 2.86
CA ASP A 183 14.89 1.92 3.58
C ASP A 183 14.55 0.46 3.24
N ASP A 184 15.54 -0.44 3.26
CA ASP A 184 15.33 -1.85 2.91
C ASP A 184 14.38 -2.58 3.87
N ASP A 185 14.25 -2.09 5.11
CA ASP A 185 13.27 -2.59 6.09
C ASP A 185 11.81 -2.24 5.69
N ASN A 186 11.62 -1.26 4.81
CA ASN A 186 10.33 -0.68 4.45
C ASN A 186 9.94 -0.89 2.98
N THR A 187 10.89 -1.22 2.11
CA THR A 187 10.68 -1.60 0.70
C THR A 187 11.45 -2.87 0.41
N ASP A 188 10.74 -3.93 0.05
CA ASP A 188 11.33 -5.25 -0.20
C ASP A 188 11.99 -5.30 -1.58
N GLN A 189 13.31 -5.54 -1.62
CA GLN A 189 14.07 -5.54 -2.87
C GLN A 189 13.76 -6.76 -3.76
N GLU A 190 13.48 -7.92 -3.18
CA GLU A 190 13.22 -9.15 -3.95
C GLU A 190 11.85 -9.07 -4.63
N ALA A 191 10.84 -8.57 -3.91
CA ALA A 191 9.52 -8.27 -4.46
C ALA A 191 9.64 -7.26 -5.61
N VAL A 192 10.39 -6.18 -5.45
CA VAL A 192 10.59 -5.18 -6.52
C VAL A 192 11.35 -5.76 -7.71
N ASP A 193 12.40 -6.57 -7.49
CA ASP A 193 13.12 -7.28 -8.56
C ASP A 193 12.16 -8.15 -9.38
N TYR A 194 11.30 -8.90 -8.70
CA TYR A 194 10.28 -9.75 -9.31
C TYR A 194 9.24 -8.94 -10.08
N MET A 195 8.77 -7.82 -9.52
CA MET A 195 7.84 -6.91 -10.20
C MET A 195 8.43 -6.36 -11.50
N VAL A 196 9.71 -5.93 -11.50
CA VAL A 196 10.36 -5.41 -12.71
C VAL A 196 10.51 -6.52 -13.76
N SER A 197 10.98 -7.71 -13.37
CA SER A 197 11.08 -8.86 -14.28
C SER A 197 9.74 -9.18 -14.95
N LYS A 198 8.68 -9.38 -14.16
CA LYS A 198 7.33 -9.65 -14.68
C LYS A 198 6.78 -8.53 -15.53
N THR A 199 7.11 -7.27 -15.22
CA THR A 199 6.72 -6.11 -16.04
C THR A 199 7.25 -6.23 -17.46
N ILE A 200 8.55 -6.53 -17.61
CA ILE A 200 9.21 -6.59 -18.93
C ILE A 200 8.78 -7.83 -19.73
N GLN A 201 8.68 -8.99 -19.08
CA GLN A 201 8.14 -10.22 -19.68
C GLN A 201 6.71 -10.02 -20.20
N THR A 202 5.82 -9.47 -19.38
CA THR A 202 4.40 -9.27 -19.73
C THR A 202 4.22 -8.23 -20.83
N LEU A 203 5.05 -7.19 -20.84
CA LEU A 203 5.00 -6.14 -21.86
C LEU A 203 5.32 -6.70 -23.25
N THR A 204 6.28 -7.62 -23.30
CA THR A 204 6.80 -8.23 -24.53
C THR A 204 6.05 -9.51 -24.92
N ALA A 205 5.31 -10.10 -23.98
CA ALA A 205 4.70 -11.43 -24.10
C ALA A 205 5.73 -12.56 -24.25
N GLU A 206 6.89 -12.41 -23.61
CA GLU A 206 7.97 -13.40 -23.59
C GLU A 206 8.04 -14.09 -22.22
N SER A 207 8.53 -15.33 -22.18
CA SER A 207 8.56 -16.17 -20.96
C SER A 207 9.84 -16.03 -20.13
N SER A 208 10.80 -15.22 -20.57
CA SER A 208 12.06 -14.98 -19.83
C SER A 208 12.57 -13.56 -20.04
N ASP A 209 13.30 -13.03 -19.05
CA ASP A 209 13.85 -11.67 -19.11
C ASP A 209 14.79 -11.48 -20.31
N VAL A 210 15.62 -12.48 -20.65
CA VAL A 210 16.55 -12.42 -21.78
C VAL A 210 15.80 -12.26 -23.11
N GLN A 211 14.75 -13.06 -23.32
CA GLN A 211 13.91 -12.96 -24.52
C GLN A 211 13.18 -11.62 -24.56
N ALA A 212 12.64 -11.18 -23.42
CA ALA A 212 11.90 -9.94 -23.30
C ALA A 212 12.75 -8.71 -23.67
N TRP A 213 13.94 -8.57 -23.08
CA TRP A 213 14.86 -7.46 -23.43
C TRP A 213 15.29 -7.51 -24.89
N ASN A 214 15.62 -8.69 -25.40
CA ASN A 214 15.99 -8.87 -26.81
C ASN A 214 14.84 -8.46 -27.75
N ALA A 215 13.60 -8.82 -27.42
CA ALA A 215 12.41 -8.42 -28.16
C ALA A 215 12.22 -6.89 -28.16
N LEU A 216 12.37 -6.23 -27.01
CA LEU A 216 12.31 -4.76 -26.90
C LEU A 216 13.31 -4.09 -27.86
N PHE A 217 14.60 -4.45 -27.78
CA PHE A 217 15.64 -3.85 -28.62
C PHE A 217 15.39 -4.12 -30.12
N ARG A 218 15.10 -5.38 -30.49
CA ARG A 218 14.84 -5.77 -31.88
C ARG A 218 13.65 -5.05 -32.47
N HIS A 219 12.54 -4.98 -31.72
CA HIS A 219 11.35 -4.26 -32.17
C HIS A 219 11.67 -2.78 -32.39
N PHE A 220 12.34 -2.15 -31.42
CA PHE A 220 12.66 -0.73 -31.46
C PHE A 220 13.62 -0.37 -32.59
N ASN A 221 14.67 -1.17 -32.79
CA ASN A 221 15.64 -0.98 -33.87
C ASN A 221 14.98 -1.17 -35.25
N ARG A 222 14.10 -2.16 -35.41
CA ARG A 222 13.32 -2.36 -36.64
C ARG A 222 12.43 -1.16 -36.94
N ALA A 223 11.69 -0.67 -35.95
CA ALA A 223 10.80 0.49 -36.08
C ALA A 223 11.54 1.78 -36.48
N ARG A 224 12.82 1.90 -36.10
CA ARG A 224 13.70 3.03 -36.44
C ARG A 224 14.52 2.82 -37.72
N GLY A 225 14.33 1.71 -38.44
CA GLY A 225 15.08 1.40 -39.66
C GLY A 225 16.55 1.02 -39.42
N LEU A 226 16.90 0.60 -38.20
CA LEU A 226 18.25 0.16 -37.81
C LEU A 226 18.46 -1.35 -38.00
N GLY A 227 17.44 -2.07 -38.47
CA GLY A 227 17.46 -3.52 -38.70
C GLY A 227 16.90 -4.34 -37.54
N ASP A 228 16.82 -5.66 -37.73
CA ASP A 228 16.37 -6.62 -36.71
C ASP A 228 17.56 -7.14 -35.89
N VAL A 229 18.05 -6.28 -35.00
CA VAL A 229 19.18 -6.56 -34.12
C VAL A 229 18.83 -6.17 -32.69
N GLY A 230 19.27 -6.97 -31.72
CA GLY A 230 19.20 -6.60 -30.30
C GLY A 230 20.25 -5.54 -29.96
N TYR A 231 20.40 -5.23 -28.67
CA TYR A 231 21.42 -4.30 -28.17
C TYR A 231 22.82 -4.64 -28.72
N GLN A 232 23.56 -3.64 -29.20
CA GLN A 232 24.93 -3.77 -29.68
C GLN A 232 25.86 -2.92 -28.81
N SER A 233 26.78 -3.54 -28.09
CA SER A 233 27.78 -2.79 -27.33
C SER A 233 28.71 -1.99 -28.27
N PRO A 234 29.01 -0.70 -28.01
CA PRO A 234 28.73 0.06 -26.79
C PRO A 234 27.61 1.12 -26.95
N GLU A 235 26.45 0.76 -27.51
CA GLU A 235 25.29 1.67 -27.59
C GLU A 235 24.91 2.22 -26.21
N LYS A 236 24.54 3.50 -26.15
CA LYS A 236 24.31 4.24 -24.89
C LYS A 236 22.84 4.29 -24.50
N ILE A 237 22.56 4.18 -23.20
CA ILE A 237 21.22 4.33 -22.62
C ILE A 237 21.18 5.51 -21.66
N ALA A 238 20.25 6.43 -21.89
CA ALA A 238 19.91 7.48 -20.92
C ALA A 238 18.59 7.13 -20.20
N ILE A 239 18.55 7.29 -18.88
CA ILE A 239 17.37 7.02 -18.05
C ILE A 239 16.92 8.35 -17.43
N LYS A 240 15.77 8.87 -17.86
CA LYS A 240 15.17 10.07 -17.28
C LYS A 240 14.36 9.69 -16.05
N ILE A 241 14.82 10.10 -14.86
CA ILE A 241 14.07 9.92 -13.61
C ILE A 241 13.42 11.22 -13.15
N ASN A 242 12.25 11.17 -12.50
CA ASN A 242 11.55 12.38 -12.06
C ASN A 242 12.02 12.86 -10.68
N MET A 243 12.96 13.81 -10.62
CA MET A 243 13.50 14.34 -9.36
C MET A 243 12.84 15.65 -8.91
N ASN A 244 11.58 15.91 -9.29
CA ASN A 244 11.00 17.24 -9.12
C ASN A 244 11.03 17.80 -7.67
N GLN A 245 10.93 16.94 -6.65
CA GLN A 245 10.98 17.34 -5.24
C GLN A 245 12.40 17.60 -4.71
N GLU A 246 13.45 17.16 -5.40
CA GLU A 246 14.84 17.29 -4.93
C GLU A 246 15.53 18.49 -5.60
N ASN A 247 15.58 19.61 -4.86
CA ASN A 247 16.23 20.83 -5.30
C ASN A 247 17.33 21.30 -4.32
N SER A 248 17.75 20.44 -3.40
CA SER A 248 18.84 20.69 -2.47
C SER A 248 20.14 20.10 -3.02
N SER A 249 21.27 20.71 -2.63
CA SER A 249 22.59 20.16 -2.94
C SER A 249 23.10 19.15 -1.90
N GLY A 250 22.38 18.99 -0.79
CA GLY A 250 22.70 18.01 0.25
C GLY A 250 22.29 16.59 -0.13
N GLY A 251 21.26 16.44 -0.98
CA GLY A 251 20.77 15.15 -1.45
C GLY A 251 20.09 14.29 -0.38
N ASN A 252 19.77 14.87 0.78
CA ASN A 252 19.10 14.15 1.86
C ASN A 252 17.60 14.38 1.76
N TRP A 253 16.85 13.28 1.67
CA TRP A 253 15.39 13.32 1.61
C TRP A 253 14.79 13.43 3.02
N SER A 254 13.62 14.05 3.13
CA SER A 254 12.76 13.87 4.29
C SER A 254 11.85 12.66 4.06
N ALA A 255 11.49 11.96 5.15
CA ALA A 255 10.80 10.67 5.08
C ALA A 255 9.49 10.69 4.26
N GLY A 256 8.78 11.83 4.22
CA GLY A 256 7.55 11.95 3.44
C GLY A 256 7.75 12.27 1.96
N MET A 257 8.96 12.58 1.49
CA MET A 257 9.19 13.02 0.12
C MET A 257 8.80 11.96 -0.89
N GLY A 258 8.03 12.37 -1.91
CA GLY A 258 7.71 11.52 -3.03
C GLY A 258 8.77 11.68 -4.12
N THR A 259 9.80 10.84 -4.09
CA THR A 259 10.86 10.72 -5.11
C THR A 259 10.83 9.32 -5.73
N PRO A 260 11.55 9.08 -6.84
CA PRO A 260 11.68 7.73 -7.40
C PRO A 260 12.29 6.77 -6.40
N SER A 261 11.76 5.55 -6.35
CA SER A 261 12.23 4.46 -5.51
C SER A 261 13.66 4.06 -5.90
N PRO A 262 14.61 4.09 -4.95
CA PRO A 262 15.93 3.52 -5.15
C PRO A 262 15.88 2.06 -5.61
N HIS A 263 14.95 1.26 -5.06
CA HIS A 263 14.76 -0.16 -5.37
C HIS A 263 14.34 -0.37 -6.80
N VAL A 264 13.34 0.37 -7.29
CA VAL A 264 12.86 0.23 -8.68
C VAL A 264 13.96 0.63 -9.68
N ILE A 265 14.70 1.71 -9.40
CA ILE A 265 15.83 2.13 -10.24
C ILE A 265 16.90 1.04 -10.24
N TYR A 266 17.26 0.51 -9.06
CA TYR A 266 18.25 -0.53 -8.91
C TYR A 266 17.85 -1.81 -9.67
N SER A 267 16.61 -2.28 -9.53
CA SER A 267 16.09 -3.45 -10.25
C SER A 267 16.09 -3.26 -11.77
N LEU A 268 15.74 -2.07 -12.26
CA LEU A 268 15.82 -1.76 -13.69
C LEU A 268 17.28 -1.80 -14.20
N LEU A 269 18.24 -1.29 -13.41
CA LEU A 269 19.66 -1.35 -13.75
C LEU A 269 20.18 -2.79 -13.77
N LYS A 270 19.78 -3.60 -12.77
CA LYS A 270 20.09 -5.04 -12.70
C LYS A 270 19.60 -5.77 -13.95
N GLN A 271 18.36 -5.50 -14.37
CA GLN A 271 17.81 -6.03 -15.62
C GLN A 271 18.61 -5.59 -16.86
N LEU A 272 19.05 -4.33 -16.94
CA LEU A 272 19.87 -3.84 -18.06
C LEU A 272 21.27 -4.45 -18.09
N ILE A 273 21.93 -4.54 -16.93
CA ILE A 273 23.33 -4.99 -16.82
C ILE A 273 23.39 -6.51 -16.90
N ASP A 274 22.70 -7.21 -15.99
CA ASP A 274 22.84 -8.66 -15.80
C ASP A 274 22.13 -9.46 -16.89
N VAL A 275 21.02 -8.93 -17.42
CA VAL A 275 20.18 -9.65 -18.40
C VAL A 275 20.39 -9.12 -19.82
N ALA A 276 20.25 -7.81 -20.03
CA ALA A 276 20.38 -7.24 -21.36
C ALA A 276 21.84 -7.04 -21.81
N GLY A 277 22.81 -7.18 -20.89
CA GLY A 277 24.24 -7.08 -21.19
C GLY A 277 24.71 -5.66 -21.49
N VAL A 278 24.02 -4.64 -20.96
CA VAL A 278 24.40 -3.24 -21.13
C VAL A 278 25.48 -2.90 -20.11
N PRO A 279 26.71 -2.55 -20.53
CA PRO A 279 27.75 -2.16 -19.59
C PRO A 279 27.34 -0.89 -18.85
N GLY A 280 27.58 -0.83 -17.54
CA GLY A 280 27.15 0.31 -16.71
C GLY A 280 27.82 1.62 -17.14
N SER A 281 29.00 1.57 -17.75
CA SER A 281 29.67 2.71 -18.38
C SER A 281 28.88 3.35 -19.55
N ALA A 282 27.97 2.60 -20.17
CA ALA A 282 27.08 3.08 -21.23
C ALA A 282 25.73 3.62 -20.69
N ILE A 283 25.49 3.53 -19.38
CA ILE A 283 24.25 3.96 -18.74
C ILE A 283 24.43 5.35 -18.11
N THR A 284 23.48 6.24 -18.36
CA THR A 284 23.39 7.57 -17.72
C THR A 284 22.01 7.79 -17.11
N ILE A 285 21.94 7.94 -15.79
CA ILE A 285 20.72 8.37 -15.08
C ILE A 285 20.74 9.89 -14.99
N TYR A 286 19.64 10.56 -15.35
CA TYR A 286 19.62 12.02 -15.36
C TYR A 286 18.31 12.69 -14.93
N ASP A 287 18.46 13.88 -14.37
CA ASP A 287 17.47 14.95 -14.39
C ASP A 287 18.21 16.29 -14.53
N ALA A 288 18.08 16.95 -15.68
CA ALA A 288 18.87 18.13 -15.99
C ALA A 288 18.43 19.37 -15.20
N ALA A 289 17.22 19.37 -14.64
CA ALA A 289 16.66 20.50 -13.91
C ALA A 289 16.72 20.34 -12.38
N ARG A 290 17.18 19.18 -11.88
CA ARG A 290 17.16 18.80 -10.46
C ARG A 290 18.44 18.09 -10.04
N TYR A 291 18.52 17.71 -8.77
CA TYR A 291 19.60 16.90 -8.21
C TYR A 291 19.12 15.45 -7.98
N ILE A 292 20.02 14.48 -8.04
CA ILE A 292 19.73 13.06 -7.77
C ILE A 292 20.15 12.76 -6.34
N GLY A 293 19.18 12.41 -5.49
CA GLY A 293 19.34 12.22 -4.05
C GLY A 293 20.33 11.12 -3.65
N ASN A 294 20.78 11.16 -2.41
CA ASN A 294 21.70 10.19 -1.82
C ASN A 294 21.08 8.79 -1.70
N PRO A 295 19.79 8.61 -1.37
CA PRO A 295 19.21 7.26 -1.31
C PRO A 295 19.38 6.47 -2.62
N ILE A 296 19.11 7.09 -3.78
CA ILE A 296 19.31 6.47 -5.10
C ILE A 296 20.80 6.22 -5.36
N TYR A 297 21.63 7.24 -5.20
CA TYR A 297 23.06 7.13 -5.50
C TYR A 297 23.75 6.08 -4.62
N ASN A 298 23.47 6.08 -3.32
CA ASN A 298 24.12 5.17 -2.38
C ASN A 298 23.69 3.72 -2.61
N LYS A 299 22.41 3.45 -2.88
CA LYS A 299 21.93 2.10 -3.16
C LYS A 299 22.57 1.50 -4.43
N ILE A 300 22.73 2.31 -5.47
CA ILE A 300 23.43 1.87 -6.69
C ILE A 300 24.93 1.68 -6.40
N ARG A 301 25.53 2.58 -5.62
CA ARG A 301 26.97 2.53 -5.30
C ARG A 301 27.36 1.53 -4.22
N SER A 302 26.40 0.96 -3.49
CA SER A 302 26.66 -0.13 -2.55
C SER A 302 26.85 -1.48 -3.24
N ASP A 303 26.43 -1.61 -4.50
CA ASP A 303 26.67 -2.82 -5.27
C ASP A 303 28.17 -2.96 -5.59
N PRO A 304 28.81 -4.09 -5.25
CA PRO A 304 30.24 -4.29 -5.52
C PRO A 304 30.59 -4.48 -7.00
N ASP A 305 29.60 -4.71 -7.89
CA ASP A 305 29.83 -4.92 -9.32
C ASP A 305 30.42 -3.66 -9.99
N PRO A 306 31.54 -3.77 -10.73
CA PRO A 306 32.16 -2.66 -11.44
C PRO A 306 31.23 -1.91 -12.40
N ASP A 307 30.25 -2.55 -13.02
CA ASP A 307 29.32 -1.90 -13.92
C ASP A 307 28.43 -0.91 -13.16
N PHE A 308 27.89 -1.28 -12.00
CA PHE A 308 27.12 -0.36 -11.14
C PHE A 308 27.97 0.84 -10.69
N GLN A 309 29.27 0.62 -10.47
CA GLN A 309 30.23 1.69 -10.16
C GLN A 309 30.54 2.61 -11.35
N ASN A 310 30.29 2.19 -12.58
CA ASN A 310 30.57 2.99 -13.77
C ASN A 310 29.36 3.74 -14.32
N ILE A 311 28.18 3.62 -13.68
CA ILE A 311 26.97 4.36 -14.06
C ILE A 311 27.15 5.87 -13.83
N ASN A 312 26.80 6.65 -14.85
CA ASN A 312 26.86 8.11 -14.81
C ASN A 312 25.58 8.71 -14.22
N PHE A 313 25.74 9.70 -13.33
CA PHE A 313 24.63 10.46 -12.75
C PHE A 313 24.69 11.92 -13.19
N VAL A 314 23.80 12.36 -14.07
CA VAL A 314 23.81 13.71 -14.63
C VAL A 314 22.72 14.58 -14.02
N VAL A 315 23.12 15.72 -13.45
CA VAL A 315 22.24 16.64 -12.69
C VAL A 315 22.38 18.07 -13.16
N LYS A 316 21.48 18.95 -12.70
CA LYS A 316 21.57 20.40 -12.94
C LYS A 316 22.96 20.94 -12.60
N SER A 317 23.55 21.70 -13.54
CA SER A 317 24.96 22.13 -13.46
C SER A 317 25.31 22.87 -12.16
N SER A 318 24.38 23.66 -11.61
CA SER A 318 24.57 24.39 -10.34
C SER A 318 24.53 23.49 -9.09
N LEU A 319 24.02 22.27 -9.23
CA LEU A 319 23.86 21.30 -8.13
C LEU A 319 24.92 20.18 -8.18
N ALA A 320 25.62 19.99 -9.29
CA ALA A 320 26.62 18.94 -9.49
C ALA A 320 27.75 18.95 -8.44
N ARG A 321 27.86 17.84 -7.69
CA ARG A 321 28.83 17.55 -6.63
C ARG A 321 28.65 16.09 -6.18
N ASN A 322 29.49 15.62 -5.25
CA ASN A 322 29.34 14.31 -4.59
C ASN A 322 29.12 13.14 -5.57
N GLY A 323 29.92 13.08 -6.64
CA GLY A 323 29.82 12.03 -7.67
C GLY A 323 28.79 12.26 -8.78
N ARG A 324 27.99 13.34 -8.72
CA ARG A 324 27.06 13.72 -9.80
C ARG A 324 27.73 14.69 -10.78
N ILE A 325 27.53 14.45 -12.06
CA ILE A 325 28.11 15.16 -13.20
C ILE A 325 27.21 16.33 -13.61
N ALA A 326 27.81 17.47 -13.91
CA ALA A 326 27.09 18.63 -14.41
C ALA A 326 26.57 18.39 -15.83
N VAL A 327 25.26 18.57 -16.03
CA VAL A 327 24.65 18.49 -17.35
C VAL A 327 25.17 19.60 -18.29
N SER A 328 25.31 19.25 -19.57
CA SER A 328 25.56 20.17 -20.68
C SER A 328 24.45 20.05 -21.74
N HIS A 329 24.21 21.11 -22.51
CA HIS A 329 23.18 21.10 -23.56
C HIS A 329 23.80 20.95 -24.95
N ASP A 330 22.98 20.52 -25.89
CA ASP A 330 23.31 20.39 -27.31
C ASP A 330 22.53 21.42 -28.14
N THR A 331 23.24 22.33 -28.79
CA THR A 331 22.64 23.37 -29.64
C THR A 331 22.36 22.90 -31.07
N ALA A 332 22.85 21.73 -31.48
CA ALA A 332 22.64 21.19 -32.82
C ALA A 332 21.25 20.59 -33.02
N ASN A 333 20.56 20.26 -31.93
CA ASN A 333 19.24 19.62 -31.92
C ASN A 333 18.25 20.48 -31.11
N PRO A 334 17.80 21.62 -31.65
CA PRO A 334 16.85 22.50 -30.98
C PRO A 334 15.45 21.87 -30.90
N LEU A 335 14.75 22.17 -29.81
CA LEU A 335 13.33 21.88 -29.62
C LEU A 335 12.53 23.19 -29.78
N TYR A 336 11.63 23.22 -30.76
CA TYR A 336 10.75 24.35 -31.03
C TYR A 336 9.40 24.20 -30.32
N THR A 337 9.02 25.22 -29.58
CA THR A 337 7.73 25.30 -28.87
C THR A 337 7.16 26.71 -28.96
N ARG A 338 5.89 26.91 -28.59
CA ARG A 338 5.32 28.26 -28.40
C ARG A 338 5.93 29.04 -27.23
N ALA A 339 6.65 28.38 -26.32
CA ALA A 339 7.40 29.03 -25.24
C ALA A 339 8.76 29.57 -25.71
N GLY A 340 9.18 29.24 -26.94
CA GLY A 340 10.49 29.55 -27.49
C GLY A 340 11.30 28.29 -27.79
N THR A 341 12.53 28.50 -28.30
CA THR A 341 13.49 27.43 -28.58
C THR A 341 14.17 26.96 -27.30
N ALA A 342 14.08 25.66 -27.04
CA ALA A 342 14.80 24.96 -25.99
C ALA A 342 15.90 24.06 -26.59
N TYR A 343 16.82 23.62 -25.74
CA TYR A 343 17.87 22.66 -26.08
C TYR A 343 17.84 21.49 -25.11
N LEU A 344 18.31 20.32 -25.57
CA LEU A 344 18.28 19.08 -24.81
C LEU A 344 19.63 18.77 -24.15
N PRO A 345 19.65 17.94 -23.08
CA PRO A 345 20.88 17.42 -22.50
C PRO A 345 21.70 16.66 -23.53
N ARG A 346 23.02 16.88 -23.54
CA ARG A 346 23.92 16.18 -24.45
C ARG A 346 23.91 14.67 -24.24
N CYS A 347 23.78 14.21 -22.98
CA CYS A 347 23.63 12.78 -22.68
C CYS A 347 22.38 12.15 -23.33
N VAL A 348 21.35 12.95 -23.64
CA VAL A 348 20.14 12.49 -24.33
C VAL A 348 20.34 12.50 -25.84
N THR A 349 20.97 13.56 -26.39
CA THR A 349 21.20 13.61 -27.84
C THR A 349 22.22 12.57 -28.30
N GLU A 350 23.22 12.26 -27.47
CA GLU A 350 24.23 11.22 -27.69
C GLU A 350 23.79 9.78 -27.36
N ALA A 351 22.69 9.59 -26.61
CA ALA A 351 22.20 8.25 -26.30
C ALA A 351 21.59 7.57 -27.53
N ASP A 352 21.67 6.26 -27.62
CA ASP A 352 21.01 5.47 -28.67
C ASP A 352 19.58 5.09 -28.25
N TYR A 353 19.40 4.86 -26.94
CA TYR A 353 18.12 4.54 -26.30
C TYR A 353 17.86 5.45 -25.10
N LEU A 354 16.58 5.69 -24.84
CA LEU A 354 16.08 6.40 -23.68
C LEU A 354 15.09 5.51 -22.91
N ILE A 355 15.14 5.55 -21.59
CA ILE A 355 14.08 5.03 -20.72
C ILE A 355 13.48 6.22 -19.99
N ASN A 356 12.17 6.42 -20.13
CA ASN A 356 11.45 7.47 -19.43
C ASN A 356 10.83 6.89 -18.16
N MET A 357 11.52 7.07 -17.03
CA MET A 357 11.07 6.60 -15.71
C MET A 357 10.38 7.73 -14.94
N ALA A 358 9.05 7.76 -15.04
CA ALA A 358 8.20 8.74 -14.40
C ALA A 358 7.67 8.26 -13.04
N LEU A 359 6.90 9.13 -12.39
CA LEU A 359 6.23 8.86 -11.12
C LEU A 359 4.72 8.89 -11.34
N LEU A 360 3.97 8.04 -10.65
CA LEU A 360 2.51 8.13 -10.63
C LEU A 360 2.08 9.27 -9.71
N ARG A 361 1.60 10.40 -10.25
CA ARG A 361 1.24 11.53 -9.39
C ARG A 361 0.27 12.57 -9.97
N PRO A 362 -0.62 13.14 -9.14
CA PRO A 362 -1.28 14.40 -9.45
C PRO A 362 -0.34 15.60 -9.50
N HIS A 363 -0.79 16.72 -10.07
CA HIS A 363 -0.01 17.95 -10.13
C HIS A 363 -0.88 19.20 -10.04
N THR A 364 -0.49 20.17 -9.22
CA THR A 364 -1.31 21.37 -8.99
C THR A 364 -1.44 22.28 -10.22
N LEU A 365 -0.48 22.23 -11.16
CA LEU A 365 -0.51 23.02 -12.40
C LEU A 365 -1.06 22.29 -13.63
N TYR A 366 -0.78 20.99 -13.78
CA TYR A 366 -1.06 20.20 -14.99
C TYR A 366 -2.11 19.10 -14.75
N GLY A 367 -2.62 18.99 -13.53
CA GLY A 367 -3.56 17.95 -13.10
C GLY A 367 -2.83 16.64 -12.79
N ILE A 368 -1.89 16.24 -13.66
CA ILE A 368 -1.05 15.05 -13.50
C ILE A 368 0.42 15.34 -13.81
N THR A 369 1.32 14.49 -13.31
CA THR A 369 2.72 14.41 -13.76
C THR A 369 3.07 12.95 -13.94
N LEU A 370 3.19 12.55 -15.21
CA LEU A 370 3.48 11.20 -15.66
C LEU A 370 4.63 11.24 -16.68
N SER A 371 4.65 10.33 -17.64
CA SER A 371 5.74 10.15 -18.61
C SER A 371 5.95 11.40 -19.46
N ALA A 372 4.87 11.96 -20.01
CA ALA A 372 4.96 13.10 -20.91
C ALA A 372 5.56 14.34 -20.24
N LYS A 373 5.15 14.59 -18.99
CA LYS A 373 5.61 15.73 -18.20
C LYS A 373 6.97 15.49 -17.54
N ASN A 374 7.46 14.25 -17.45
CA ASN A 374 8.79 13.96 -16.93
C ASN A 374 9.90 14.66 -17.74
N HIS A 375 9.68 14.88 -19.05
CA HIS A 375 10.60 15.63 -19.92
C HIS A 375 10.73 17.13 -19.59
N PHE A 376 9.95 17.68 -18.65
CA PHE A 376 10.23 19.00 -18.10
C PHE A 376 11.61 19.09 -17.46
N GLY A 377 12.14 17.98 -16.95
CA GLY A 377 13.53 17.88 -16.47
C GLY A 377 14.57 17.74 -17.58
N SER A 378 14.21 17.92 -18.86
CA SER A 378 15.09 17.71 -20.03
C SER A 378 15.22 18.95 -20.92
N VAL A 379 14.90 20.14 -20.43
CA VAL A 379 14.92 21.36 -21.26
C VAL A 379 15.85 22.44 -20.72
N TYR A 380 16.60 23.05 -21.63
CA TYR A 380 17.43 24.22 -21.40
C TYR A 380 16.93 25.40 -22.24
N PHE A 381 16.57 26.50 -21.59
CA PHE A 381 16.19 27.75 -22.25
C PHE A 381 17.29 28.82 -22.04
N PRO A 382 18.07 29.20 -23.06
CA PRO A 382 19.17 30.15 -22.90
C PRO A 382 18.71 31.52 -22.38
N SER A 383 17.57 32.00 -22.87
CA SER A 383 16.94 33.27 -22.45
C SER A 383 15.93 33.09 -21.31
N GLY A 384 15.67 31.86 -20.87
CA GLY A 384 14.58 31.50 -19.95
C GLY A 384 15.03 30.90 -18.62
N GLY A 385 16.26 31.16 -18.19
CA GLY A 385 16.78 30.71 -16.89
C GLY A 385 17.60 29.41 -16.91
N GLY A 386 18.00 28.94 -18.09
CA GLY A 386 18.84 27.76 -18.27
C GLY A 386 18.08 26.46 -18.09
N TRP A 387 18.57 25.57 -17.21
CA TRP A 387 17.93 24.29 -16.90
C TRP A 387 16.71 24.47 -16.00
N THR A 388 15.57 24.75 -16.64
CA THR A 388 14.28 24.96 -15.99
C THR A 388 13.12 24.75 -16.97
N PRO A 389 12.01 24.13 -16.54
CA PRO A 389 10.79 24.03 -17.34
C PRO A 389 9.90 25.28 -17.24
N GLU A 390 10.28 26.30 -16.47
CA GLU A 390 9.44 27.46 -16.18
C GLU A 390 8.80 28.12 -17.43
N PRO A 391 9.50 28.29 -18.57
CA PRO A 391 8.87 28.84 -19.79
C PRO A 391 7.68 28.03 -20.31
N LEU A 392 7.63 26.71 -20.04
CA LEU A 392 6.57 25.81 -20.46
C LEU A 392 5.33 25.87 -19.56
N HIS A 393 5.41 26.44 -18.35
CA HIS A 393 4.33 26.37 -17.35
C HIS A 393 2.98 26.93 -17.83
N ASN A 394 3.00 27.92 -18.72
CA ASN A 394 1.78 28.56 -19.26
C ASN A 394 1.27 27.94 -20.57
N HIS A 395 1.89 26.85 -21.03
CA HIS A 395 1.72 26.32 -22.39
C HIS A 395 1.11 24.92 -22.44
N GLY A 396 0.39 24.52 -21.39
CA GLY A 396 -0.28 23.21 -21.34
C GLY A 396 -0.97 22.88 -20.01
N GLY A 397 -1.15 23.87 -19.12
CA GLY A 397 -1.68 23.65 -17.77
C GLY A 397 -3.14 23.21 -17.77
N ARG A 398 -3.57 22.56 -16.67
CA ARG A 398 -4.91 21.96 -16.52
C ARG A 398 -6.08 22.95 -16.64
N SER A 399 -5.80 24.24 -16.50
CA SER A 399 -6.80 25.30 -16.63
C SER A 399 -7.04 25.74 -18.08
N ASN A 400 -6.21 25.29 -19.03
CA ASN A 400 -6.45 25.53 -20.45
C ASN A 400 -7.62 24.68 -20.92
N SER A 401 -8.45 25.20 -21.82
CA SER A 401 -9.55 24.45 -22.41
C SER A 401 -9.04 23.24 -23.21
N MET A 402 -9.88 22.22 -23.33
CA MET A 402 -9.71 21.17 -24.35
C MET A 402 -9.55 21.78 -25.75
N ASN A 403 -8.91 21.03 -26.66
CA ASN A 403 -8.66 21.40 -28.04
C ASN A 403 -7.79 22.67 -28.15
N THR A 404 -6.79 22.78 -27.28
CA THR A 404 -5.81 23.87 -27.33
C THR A 404 -4.40 23.31 -27.32
N TYR A 405 -3.48 24.08 -27.92
CA TYR A 405 -2.05 23.76 -27.94
C TYR A 405 -1.54 23.27 -26.58
N ASN A 406 -0.76 22.19 -26.60
CA ASN A 406 -0.09 21.70 -25.41
C ASN A 406 1.40 21.40 -25.68
N CYS A 407 2.29 22.05 -24.96
CA CYS A 407 3.74 21.88 -25.10
C CYS A 407 4.25 20.48 -24.76
N LEU A 408 3.47 19.68 -24.02
CA LEU A 408 3.81 18.27 -23.79
C LEU A 408 3.88 17.48 -25.10
N VAL A 409 3.09 17.84 -26.11
CA VAL A 409 3.11 17.18 -27.43
C VAL A 409 4.45 17.44 -28.14
N ASN A 410 4.97 18.68 -28.10
CA ASN A 410 6.29 18.97 -28.67
C ASN A 410 7.40 18.17 -27.99
N LEU A 411 7.40 18.10 -26.65
CA LEU A 411 8.39 17.33 -25.90
C LEU A 411 8.33 15.84 -26.27
N ASN A 412 7.12 15.28 -26.35
CA ASN A 412 6.93 13.86 -26.61
C ASN A 412 6.90 13.51 -28.10
N GLY A 413 7.02 14.50 -28.99
CA GLY A 413 7.19 14.29 -30.42
C GLY A 413 8.64 14.45 -30.90
N HIS A 414 9.52 15.04 -30.08
CA HIS A 414 10.91 15.30 -30.46
C HIS A 414 11.70 13.99 -30.60
N ARG A 415 12.48 13.86 -31.68
CA ARG A 415 13.19 12.64 -32.12
C ARG A 415 14.20 12.12 -31.11
N HIS A 416 14.81 13.01 -30.33
CA HIS A 416 15.78 12.65 -29.27
C HIS A 416 15.12 12.37 -27.91
N LEU A 417 13.83 12.67 -27.74
CA LEU A 417 13.06 12.31 -26.55
C LEU A 417 12.31 11.02 -26.85
N SER A 418 10.99 11.07 -27.06
CA SER A 418 10.18 9.88 -27.40
C SER A 418 10.67 9.11 -28.62
N GLY A 419 11.27 9.76 -29.62
CA GLY A 419 11.85 9.06 -30.78
C GLY A 419 13.03 8.12 -30.45
N LYS A 420 13.62 8.26 -29.25
CA LYS A 420 14.64 7.36 -28.69
C LYS A 420 14.13 6.58 -27.48
N THR A 421 12.89 6.80 -27.00
CA THR A 421 12.37 6.10 -25.81
C THR A 421 12.00 4.66 -26.14
N LEU A 422 12.84 3.74 -25.66
CA LEU A 422 12.64 2.29 -25.76
C LEU A 422 11.50 1.81 -24.84
N LEU A 423 11.41 2.42 -23.66
CA LEU A 423 10.53 2.00 -22.57
C LEU A 423 10.02 3.22 -21.79
N TYR A 424 8.70 3.30 -21.62
CA TYR A 424 8.04 4.17 -20.66
C TYR A 424 7.74 3.36 -19.40
N PHE A 425 8.15 3.87 -18.26
CA PHE A 425 8.14 3.16 -16.99
C PHE A 425 7.66 4.11 -15.89
N ILE A 426 6.63 3.74 -15.14
CA ILE A 426 6.08 4.55 -14.06
C ILE A 426 6.30 3.82 -12.75
N ASP A 427 7.07 4.45 -11.87
CA ASP A 427 7.17 4.05 -10.48
C ASP A 427 5.94 4.56 -9.72
N GLY A 428 5.19 3.60 -9.19
CA GLY A 428 4.01 3.79 -8.36
C GLY A 428 4.11 3.10 -7.01
N LEU A 429 5.30 2.77 -6.49
CA LEU A 429 5.37 2.15 -5.15
C LEU A 429 4.78 3.08 -4.08
N TYR A 430 5.28 4.34 -4.06
CA TYR A 430 4.86 5.37 -3.11
C TYR A 430 4.39 6.65 -3.83
N PRO A 431 3.18 6.68 -4.41
CA PRO A 431 2.63 7.89 -5.02
C PRO A 431 2.48 9.00 -3.98
N ALA A 432 2.55 10.26 -4.40
CA ALA A 432 2.37 11.41 -3.50
C ALA A 432 1.11 12.22 -3.84
N VAL A 433 0.61 13.01 -2.89
CA VAL A 433 -0.59 13.85 -3.10
C VAL A 433 -0.45 14.73 -4.36
N HIS A 434 0.73 15.32 -4.52
CA HIS A 434 1.10 16.14 -5.68
C HIS A 434 2.61 16.37 -5.68
N GLN A 435 3.12 17.12 -6.66
CA GLN A 435 4.55 17.26 -6.95
C GLN A 435 5.45 17.84 -5.85
N SER A 436 4.87 18.28 -4.73
CA SER A 436 5.56 18.82 -3.55
C SER A 436 4.91 18.34 -2.25
N GLY A 437 4.00 17.37 -2.33
CA GLY A 437 3.31 16.78 -1.18
C GLY A 437 3.99 15.49 -0.75
N ASN A 438 3.53 14.98 0.39
CA ASN A 438 4.02 13.72 0.92
C ASN A 438 3.45 12.53 0.15
N VAL A 439 4.15 11.39 0.23
CA VAL A 439 3.62 10.09 -0.18
C VAL A 439 2.31 9.79 0.54
N ILE A 440 1.41 9.06 -0.14
CA ILE A 440 0.09 8.70 0.39
C ILE A 440 -0.25 7.24 0.13
N LYS A 441 -0.93 6.65 1.10
CA LYS A 441 -1.70 5.42 0.94
C LYS A 441 -2.99 5.71 0.17
N TRP A 442 -3.45 4.75 -0.61
CA TRP A 442 -4.61 4.83 -1.48
C TRP A 442 -5.81 4.17 -0.81
N GLU A 443 -6.93 4.88 -0.76
CA GLU A 443 -8.18 4.34 -0.20
C GLU A 443 -8.71 3.19 -1.08
N SER A 444 -8.53 3.30 -2.39
CA SER A 444 -8.92 2.27 -3.36
C SER A 444 -8.11 0.96 -3.28
N PHE A 445 -7.06 0.94 -2.45
CA PHE A 445 -6.19 -0.21 -2.17
C PHE A 445 -6.24 -0.60 -0.68
N GLY A 446 -7.42 -0.45 -0.05
CA GLY A 446 -7.60 -0.88 1.34
C GLY A 446 -6.85 -0.04 2.37
N ASP A 447 -6.59 1.24 2.06
CA ASP A 447 -5.74 2.12 2.86
C ASP A 447 -4.28 1.64 2.94
N ASP A 448 -3.76 1.12 1.82
CA ASP A 448 -2.36 0.71 1.65
C ASP A 448 -1.63 1.53 0.58
N TRP A 449 -0.31 1.33 0.45
CA TRP A 449 0.46 1.92 -0.65
C TRP A 449 -0.03 1.40 -2.01
N PHE A 450 0.25 2.14 -3.09
CA PHE A 450 -0.17 1.69 -4.42
C PHE A 450 0.67 0.52 -4.92
N SER A 451 1.90 0.36 -4.42
CA SER A 451 2.74 -0.86 -4.54
C SER A 451 2.76 -1.42 -5.95
N SER A 452 2.91 -0.54 -6.94
CA SER A 452 2.75 -0.93 -8.34
C SER A 452 3.80 -0.32 -9.26
N ILE A 453 3.99 -0.99 -10.39
CA ILE A 453 4.78 -0.55 -11.54
C ILE A 453 3.86 -0.54 -12.76
N LEU A 454 3.98 0.49 -13.61
CA LEU A 454 3.36 0.48 -14.94
C LEU A 454 4.42 0.62 -16.03
N ALA A 455 4.24 -0.08 -17.15
CA ALA A 455 5.14 0.05 -18.29
C ALA A 455 4.43 -0.06 -19.64
N SER A 456 5.00 0.60 -20.65
CA SER A 456 4.53 0.54 -22.03
C SER A 456 5.61 0.95 -23.03
N GLN A 457 5.38 0.64 -24.31
CA GLN A 457 6.07 1.26 -25.44
C GLN A 457 5.23 2.35 -26.13
N ASP A 458 4.00 2.58 -25.66
CA ASP A 458 3.10 3.63 -26.14
C ASP A 458 3.02 4.77 -25.10
N PRO A 459 3.57 5.97 -25.40
CA PRO A 459 3.61 7.09 -24.46
C PRO A 459 2.23 7.63 -24.08
N VAL A 460 1.26 7.52 -24.98
CA VAL A 460 -0.08 8.06 -24.76
C VAL A 460 -0.91 7.06 -23.97
N ALA A 461 -0.81 5.76 -24.28
CA ALA A 461 -1.54 4.72 -23.58
C ALA A 461 -1.15 4.66 -22.10
N ILE A 462 0.14 4.68 -21.77
CA ILE A 462 0.60 4.59 -20.37
C ILE A 462 0.11 5.77 -19.52
N ASP A 463 0.16 6.98 -20.07
CA ASP A 463 -0.29 8.17 -19.36
C ASP A 463 -1.83 8.23 -19.26
N SER A 464 -2.55 7.62 -20.21
CA SER A 464 -4.01 7.44 -20.16
C SER A 464 -4.43 6.49 -19.02
N VAL A 465 -3.76 5.34 -18.92
CA VAL A 465 -3.99 4.37 -17.85
C VAL A 465 -3.66 4.95 -16.48
N ALA A 466 -2.51 5.61 -16.36
CA ALA A 466 -2.12 6.25 -15.11
C ALA A 466 -3.05 7.40 -14.70
N LEU A 467 -3.61 8.16 -15.65
CA LEU A 467 -4.67 9.14 -15.38
C LEU A 467 -5.93 8.46 -14.82
N ASP A 468 -6.29 7.28 -15.33
CA ASP A 468 -7.47 6.54 -14.89
C ASP A 468 -7.33 6.02 -13.45
N PHE A 469 -6.14 5.53 -13.08
CA PHE A 469 -5.84 5.21 -11.68
C PHE A 469 -5.94 6.46 -10.79
N LEU A 470 -5.24 7.54 -11.16
CA LEU A 470 -5.18 8.76 -10.34
C LEU A 470 -6.54 9.43 -10.14
N ARG A 471 -7.40 9.48 -11.16
CA ARG A 471 -8.71 10.14 -11.03
C ARG A 471 -9.72 9.33 -10.20
N ASN A 472 -9.52 8.02 -10.11
CA ASN A 472 -10.41 7.12 -9.37
C ASN A 472 -9.95 6.87 -7.92
N GLU A 473 -8.78 7.40 -7.52
CA GLU A 473 -8.35 7.41 -6.13
C GLU A 473 -8.91 8.63 -5.38
N PRO A 474 -9.77 8.44 -4.35
CA PRO A 474 -10.37 9.54 -3.60
C PRO A 474 -9.37 10.53 -2.98
N ARG A 475 -8.17 10.05 -2.59
CA ARG A 475 -7.13 10.88 -1.98
C ARG A 475 -6.31 11.68 -3.00
N CYS A 476 -6.41 11.37 -4.29
CA CYS A 476 -5.75 12.12 -5.37
C CYS A 476 -6.55 13.37 -5.79
N THR A 477 -6.76 14.30 -4.86
CA THR A 477 -7.67 15.45 -5.04
C THR A 477 -7.22 16.51 -6.05
N GLU A 478 -6.00 16.42 -6.58
CA GLU A 478 -5.43 17.41 -7.50
C GLU A 478 -5.64 17.06 -9.00
N VAL A 479 -6.26 15.92 -9.29
CA VAL A 479 -6.65 15.55 -10.66
C VAL A 479 -7.93 16.31 -11.05
N THR A 480 -7.74 17.54 -11.50
CA THR A 480 -8.81 18.52 -11.78
C THR A 480 -8.54 19.28 -13.09
N GLY A 481 -9.56 19.93 -13.64
CA GLY A 481 -9.44 20.67 -14.89
C GLY A 481 -9.40 19.74 -16.10
N ASN A 482 -8.54 20.04 -17.07
CA ASN A 482 -8.41 19.31 -18.34
C ASN A 482 -7.03 18.64 -18.45
N PRO A 483 -6.65 17.71 -17.55
CA PRO A 483 -5.38 17.00 -17.62
C PRO A 483 -5.25 16.15 -18.89
N GLU A 484 -6.35 15.74 -19.51
CA GLU A 484 -6.38 14.91 -20.72
C GLU A 484 -6.13 15.70 -22.02
N ASN A 485 -6.12 17.04 -22.01
CA ASN A 485 -5.99 17.83 -23.24
C ASN A 485 -4.77 17.45 -24.09
N TYR A 486 -3.62 17.20 -23.46
CA TYR A 486 -2.44 16.77 -24.22
C TYR A 486 -2.53 15.34 -24.75
N LEU A 487 -3.33 14.46 -24.13
CA LEU A 487 -3.52 13.09 -24.58
C LEU A 487 -4.30 13.08 -25.90
N HIS A 488 -5.35 13.90 -26.02
CA HIS A 488 -6.09 14.09 -27.27
C HIS A 488 -5.18 14.66 -28.37
N GLU A 489 -4.43 15.72 -28.04
CA GLU A 489 -3.52 16.37 -28.98
C GLU A 489 -2.37 15.44 -29.42
N ALA A 490 -1.84 14.60 -28.52
CA ALA A 490 -0.77 13.65 -28.82
C ALA A 490 -1.28 12.44 -29.61
N ALA A 491 -2.44 11.89 -29.23
CA ALA A 491 -3.07 10.79 -29.93
C ALA A 491 -3.40 11.16 -31.38
N GLN A 492 -3.79 12.41 -31.62
CA GLN A 492 -4.17 12.91 -32.94
C GLN A 492 -3.16 13.94 -33.48
N ALA A 493 -1.86 13.82 -33.18
CA ALA A 493 -0.89 14.86 -33.51
C ALA A 493 -0.75 15.16 -35.03
N ASP A 494 -1.19 14.23 -35.89
CA ASP A 494 -1.33 14.40 -37.33
C ASP A 494 -2.51 15.30 -37.75
N ASN A 495 -3.56 15.34 -36.93
CA ASN A 495 -4.72 16.21 -37.11
C ASN A 495 -5.33 16.61 -35.75
N PRO A 496 -4.61 17.41 -34.95
CA PRO A 496 -4.98 17.59 -33.55
C PRO A 496 -6.21 18.50 -33.41
N PRO A 497 -7.05 18.28 -32.40
CA PRO A 497 -8.27 19.08 -32.20
C PRO A 497 -8.04 20.59 -32.12
N SER A 498 -6.86 21.04 -31.66
CA SER A 498 -6.49 22.46 -31.62
C SER A 498 -6.17 23.09 -32.98
N GLY A 499 -6.02 22.29 -34.03
CA GLY A 499 -5.51 22.72 -35.34
C GLY A 499 -4.04 23.15 -35.32
N THR A 500 -3.29 22.82 -34.27
CA THR A 500 -1.85 23.09 -34.19
C THR A 500 -1.09 22.17 -35.14
N VAL A 501 -0.18 22.73 -35.92
CA VAL A 501 0.86 21.91 -36.59
C VAL A 501 2.02 21.73 -35.61
N TYR A 502 2.15 20.54 -35.04
CA TYR A 502 3.29 20.22 -34.18
C TYR A 502 4.48 19.79 -35.03
N ASP A 503 5.52 20.62 -35.04
CA ASP A 503 6.82 20.35 -35.65
C ASP A 503 7.89 20.74 -34.62
N PRO A 504 8.22 19.83 -33.68
CA PRO A 504 9.18 20.13 -32.62
C PRO A 504 10.60 20.37 -33.15
N GLU A 505 10.92 19.92 -34.38
CA GLU A 505 12.28 19.92 -34.91
C GLU A 505 12.52 21.11 -35.85
N GLY A 506 11.43 21.75 -36.30
CA GLY A 506 11.46 22.87 -37.22
C GLY A 506 11.90 22.48 -38.62
N ASP A 507 11.74 21.20 -39.01
CA ASP A 507 12.18 20.67 -40.30
C ASP A 507 11.08 20.68 -41.37
N GLY A 508 9.87 21.13 -41.02
CA GLY A 508 8.71 21.18 -41.89
C GLY A 508 7.87 19.90 -41.91
N THR A 509 8.22 18.90 -41.11
CA THR A 509 7.50 17.63 -41.01
C THR A 509 6.60 17.63 -39.77
N PRO A 510 5.26 17.68 -39.93
CA PRO A 510 4.35 17.55 -38.80
C PRO A 510 4.44 16.17 -38.15
N LEU A 511 4.18 16.12 -36.84
CA LEU A 511 4.09 14.86 -36.11
C LEU A 511 2.97 13.97 -36.65
N ALA A 512 3.22 12.65 -36.63
CA ALA A 512 2.16 11.65 -36.70
C ALA A 512 1.59 11.38 -35.30
N SER A 513 0.49 10.63 -35.22
CA SER A 513 -0.03 10.09 -33.95
C SER A 513 1.09 9.48 -33.09
N LEU A 514 1.19 9.97 -31.84
CA LEU A 514 2.23 9.56 -30.89
C LEU A 514 1.86 8.27 -30.13
N GLY A 515 0.59 7.86 -30.17
CA GLY A 515 0.07 6.74 -29.40
C GLY A 515 -1.46 6.72 -29.38
N VAL A 516 -2.03 5.82 -28.60
CA VAL A 516 -3.49 5.69 -28.46
C VAL A 516 -3.99 6.19 -27.10
N HIS A 517 -5.13 6.89 -27.11
CA HIS A 517 -5.82 7.37 -25.93
C HIS A 517 -7.25 6.82 -25.87
N GLU A 518 -7.66 6.38 -24.69
CA GLU A 518 -9.04 6.13 -24.29
C GLU A 518 -9.12 5.98 -22.78
N HIS A 519 -10.33 5.73 -22.28
CA HIS A 519 -10.63 5.46 -20.88
C HIS A 519 -11.27 4.09 -20.70
N TRP A 520 -10.98 3.44 -19.56
CA TRP A 520 -11.56 2.14 -19.23
C TRP A 520 -13.08 2.24 -19.03
N ASN A 521 -13.75 1.09 -19.04
CA ASN A 521 -15.18 0.97 -18.79
C ASN A 521 -15.60 1.43 -17.38
N ASN A 522 -14.90 0.99 -16.33
CA ASN A 522 -15.15 1.34 -14.94
C ASN A 522 -13.93 1.00 -14.05
N PRO A 523 -13.79 1.61 -12.84
CA PRO A 523 -12.61 1.40 -11.97
C PRO A 523 -12.53 0.02 -11.31
N VAL A 524 -13.59 -0.79 -11.37
CA VAL A 524 -13.58 -2.17 -10.83
C VAL A 524 -12.92 -3.09 -11.85
N GLU A 525 -13.49 -3.16 -13.06
CA GLU A 525 -13.04 -4.05 -14.13
C GLU A 525 -11.79 -3.54 -14.87
N LYS A 526 -11.62 -2.21 -14.98
CA LYS A 526 -10.48 -1.55 -15.63
C LYS A 526 -10.21 -2.03 -17.07
N LYS A 527 -11.26 -2.37 -17.83
CA LYS A 527 -11.14 -2.90 -19.19
C LYS A 527 -11.19 -1.81 -20.25
N TYR A 528 -10.22 -1.83 -21.15
CA TYR A 528 -10.14 -0.98 -22.35
C TYR A 528 -10.66 -1.70 -23.60
N SER A 529 -10.74 -1.00 -24.74
CA SER A 529 -11.33 -1.56 -25.96
C SER A 529 -10.64 -2.83 -26.45
N ARG A 530 -9.31 -2.98 -26.32
CA ARG A 530 -8.63 -4.24 -26.68
C ARG A 530 -8.91 -5.36 -25.67
N ASN A 531 -9.02 -5.05 -24.37
CA ASN A 531 -9.42 -6.05 -23.37
C ASN A 531 -10.83 -6.61 -23.65
N LEU A 532 -11.71 -5.80 -24.25
CA LEU A 532 -13.08 -6.17 -24.59
C LEU A 532 -13.22 -6.76 -26.00
N GLY A 533 -12.17 -6.75 -26.83
CA GLY A 533 -12.24 -7.15 -28.23
C GLY A 533 -13.10 -6.23 -29.10
N THR A 534 -13.30 -4.97 -28.68
CA THR A 534 -14.20 -4.01 -29.37
C THR A 534 -13.46 -2.98 -30.22
N GLY A 535 -12.13 -2.91 -30.15
CA GLY A 535 -11.32 -2.01 -30.97
C GLY A 535 -9.81 -2.17 -30.74
N ASP A 536 -9.03 -1.43 -31.52
CA ASP A 536 -7.55 -1.46 -31.53
C ASP A 536 -6.91 -0.46 -30.55
N GLY A 537 -7.60 -0.14 -29.45
CA GLY A 537 -7.16 0.86 -28.48
C GLY A 537 -6.13 0.37 -27.46
N ILE A 538 -6.35 0.69 -26.19
CA ILE A 538 -5.51 0.30 -25.07
C ILE A 538 -5.84 -1.14 -24.65
N GLU A 539 -4.82 -1.87 -24.22
CA GLU A 539 -4.92 -3.13 -23.48
C GLU A 539 -4.21 -2.98 -22.13
N LEU A 540 -4.94 -3.00 -21.02
CA LEU A 540 -4.33 -3.08 -19.69
C LEU A 540 -4.12 -4.55 -19.31
N VAL A 541 -2.89 -4.93 -18.97
CA VAL A 541 -2.53 -6.31 -18.61
C VAL A 541 -1.90 -6.34 -17.22
N ALA A 542 -2.45 -7.16 -16.34
CA ALA A 542 -1.78 -7.57 -15.11
C ALA A 542 -1.05 -8.91 -15.37
N PRO A 543 0.18 -9.10 -14.89
CA PRO A 543 0.87 -10.37 -15.02
C PRO A 543 0.14 -11.44 -14.22
N SER A 544 0.21 -12.69 -14.70
CA SER A 544 0.04 -13.82 -13.79
C SER A 544 1.39 -14.11 -13.13
N PHE A 545 1.33 -14.39 -11.84
CA PHE A 545 2.42 -14.86 -11.02
C PHE A 545 2.51 -16.39 -10.98
N ALA A 546 1.64 -17.08 -11.74
CA ALA A 546 1.75 -18.51 -11.91
C ALA A 546 3.06 -18.90 -12.60
N THR A 547 3.59 -20.05 -12.20
CA THR A 547 4.80 -20.69 -12.70
C THR A 547 4.49 -22.11 -13.20
N GLU A 548 5.38 -22.69 -13.99
CA GLU A 548 5.15 -24.03 -14.57
C GLU A 548 5.27 -25.14 -13.51
N ASP A 549 6.21 -24.97 -12.57
CA ASP A 549 6.63 -26.00 -11.60
C ASP A 549 6.55 -25.53 -10.14
N GLY A 550 5.74 -24.50 -9.84
CA GLY A 550 5.58 -23.97 -8.49
C GLY A 550 5.14 -25.02 -7.48
N GLN A 551 5.62 -24.89 -6.24
CA GLN A 551 5.35 -25.84 -5.14
C GLN A 551 3.96 -25.67 -4.50
N ILE A 552 3.28 -24.58 -4.82
CA ILE A 552 1.96 -24.21 -4.33
C ILE A 552 1.00 -24.33 -5.51
N GLU A 553 -0.04 -25.13 -5.39
CA GLU A 553 -1.00 -25.36 -6.46
C GLU A 553 -2.39 -24.88 -6.04
N ASN A 554 -3.00 -24.00 -6.83
CA ASN A 554 -4.44 -23.82 -6.78
C ASN A 554 -5.07 -24.97 -7.55
N THR A 555 -5.56 -26.00 -6.85
CA THR A 555 -6.07 -27.23 -7.45
C THR A 555 -7.40 -27.02 -8.19
N THR A 556 -8.11 -25.92 -7.89
CA THR A 556 -9.33 -25.52 -8.61
C THR A 556 -9.01 -25.02 -10.03
N SER A 557 -7.97 -24.19 -10.17
CA SER A 557 -7.58 -23.63 -11.48
C SER A 557 -6.49 -24.42 -12.20
N GLY A 558 -5.73 -25.24 -11.47
CA GLY A 558 -4.51 -25.92 -11.94
C GLY A 558 -3.28 -25.01 -12.04
N ALA A 559 -3.39 -23.75 -11.59
CA ALA A 559 -2.27 -22.82 -11.59
C ALA A 559 -1.31 -23.11 -10.43
N LYS A 560 -0.01 -23.02 -10.70
CA LYS A 560 1.05 -23.24 -9.71
C LYS A 560 1.82 -21.96 -9.42
N TYR A 561 2.38 -21.85 -8.23
CA TYR A 561 3.00 -20.63 -7.72
C TYR A 561 4.25 -20.94 -6.88
N ASP A 562 5.18 -19.99 -6.86
CA ASP A 562 6.37 -20.05 -6.01
C ASP A 562 6.14 -19.41 -4.63
N HIS A 563 5.11 -18.55 -4.50
CA HIS A 563 4.75 -17.84 -3.28
C HIS A 563 3.27 -17.99 -2.92
N ILE A 564 2.99 -18.13 -1.63
CA ILE A 564 1.62 -18.40 -1.14
C ILE A 564 0.74 -17.17 -1.40
N ARG A 565 1.29 -15.97 -1.19
CA ARG A 565 0.56 -14.73 -1.45
C ARG A 565 0.11 -14.59 -2.90
N HIS A 566 0.89 -15.09 -3.86
CA HIS A 566 0.53 -15.05 -5.29
C HIS A 566 -0.66 -15.96 -5.56
N ALA A 567 -0.61 -17.19 -5.05
CA ALA A 567 -1.72 -18.13 -5.14
C ALA A 567 -3.01 -17.54 -4.55
N ILE A 568 -2.95 -16.95 -3.35
CA ILE A 568 -4.09 -16.27 -2.72
C ILE A 568 -4.55 -15.06 -3.54
N SER A 569 -3.62 -14.23 -4.05
CA SER A 569 -3.96 -13.02 -4.80
C SER A 569 -4.71 -13.31 -6.10
N GLU A 570 -4.44 -14.45 -6.74
CA GLU A 570 -5.09 -14.87 -7.99
C GLU A 570 -6.26 -15.85 -7.78
N ALA A 571 -6.40 -16.42 -6.59
CA ALA A 571 -7.52 -17.30 -6.26
C ALA A 571 -8.86 -16.56 -6.23
N GLU A 572 -9.92 -17.27 -6.58
CA GLU A 572 -11.30 -16.86 -6.40
C GLU A 572 -11.84 -17.40 -5.06
N THR A 573 -12.93 -16.80 -4.56
CA THR A 573 -13.63 -17.34 -3.39
C THR A 573 -14.09 -18.78 -3.64
N GLY A 574 -13.75 -19.69 -2.73
CA GLY A 574 -14.04 -21.12 -2.81
C GLY A 574 -12.93 -21.95 -3.44
N ASP A 575 -11.84 -21.35 -3.90
CA ASP A 575 -10.69 -22.09 -4.40
C ASP A 575 -9.99 -22.92 -3.31
N GLU A 576 -9.28 -23.96 -3.73
CA GLU A 576 -8.44 -24.78 -2.87
C GLU A 576 -6.98 -24.62 -3.31
N ILE A 577 -6.13 -24.23 -2.35
CA ILE A 577 -4.70 -24.03 -2.53
C ILE A 577 -3.98 -25.07 -1.68
N VAL A 578 -3.26 -25.97 -2.34
CA VAL A 578 -2.50 -27.06 -1.73
C VAL A 578 -1.01 -26.76 -1.79
N ILE A 579 -0.34 -26.95 -0.65
CA ILE A 579 1.07 -26.60 -0.46
C ILE A 579 1.88 -27.87 -0.18
N SER A 580 2.94 -28.06 -0.97
CA SER A 580 3.92 -29.14 -0.75
C SER A 580 4.78 -28.89 0.50
N GLU A 581 5.45 -29.92 1.01
CA GLU A 581 6.40 -29.75 2.11
C GLU A 581 7.51 -28.73 1.76
N GLY A 582 7.82 -27.84 2.70
CA GLY A 582 8.73 -26.73 2.49
C GLY A 582 8.66 -25.69 3.61
N VAL A 583 9.64 -24.79 3.66
CA VAL A 583 9.64 -23.64 4.59
C VAL A 583 9.31 -22.38 3.82
N TYR A 584 8.13 -21.84 4.08
CA TYR A 584 7.57 -20.68 3.40
C TYR A 584 7.73 -19.44 4.28
N ARG A 585 8.62 -18.52 3.87
CA ARG A 585 8.97 -17.32 4.64
C ARG A 585 8.10 -16.15 4.23
N GLU A 586 6.84 -16.18 4.63
CA GLU A 586 5.83 -15.19 4.25
C GLU A 586 4.87 -14.92 5.40
N ASN A 587 4.33 -13.70 5.44
CA ASN A 587 3.14 -13.39 6.23
C ASN A 587 1.92 -13.49 5.33
N ILE A 588 0.97 -14.33 5.70
CA ILE A 588 -0.18 -14.72 4.88
C ILE A 588 -1.39 -13.89 5.31
N ASN A 589 -2.08 -13.30 4.34
CA ASN A 589 -3.34 -12.60 4.55
C ASN A 589 -4.36 -13.05 3.51
N PHE A 590 -5.45 -13.66 3.97
CA PHE A 590 -6.53 -14.14 3.12
C PHE A 590 -7.30 -13.01 2.43
N SER A 591 -7.16 -11.77 2.89
CA SER A 591 -7.64 -10.55 2.23
C SER A 591 -9.15 -10.58 1.91
N GLY A 592 -9.95 -11.27 2.74
CA GLY A 592 -11.39 -11.40 2.57
C GLY A 592 -11.81 -12.48 1.57
N LYS A 593 -10.87 -13.29 1.05
CA LYS A 593 -11.17 -14.43 0.19
C LYS A 593 -11.41 -15.65 1.06
N ASN A 594 -12.65 -16.13 1.11
CA ASN A 594 -12.95 -17.41 1.73
C ASN A 594 -12.50 -18.53 0.80
N LEU A 595 -11.34 -19.12 1.07
CA LEU A 595 -10.73 -20.21 0.31
C LEU A 595 -10.13 -21.24 1.28
N THR A 596 -9.78 -22.42 0.76
CA THR A 596 -9.05 -23.43 1.54
C THR A 596 -7.56 -23.31 1.24
N LEU A 597 -6.76 -23.15 2.28
CA LEU A 597 -5.30 -23.28 2.25
C LEU A 597 -4.94 -24.53 3.05
N SER A 598 -4.35 -25.53 2.41
CA SER A 598 -4.01 -26.81 3.05
C SER A 598 -2.60 -27.28 2.68
N SER A 599 -1.95 -28.03 3.56
CA SER A 599 -0.80 -28.84 3.14
C SER A 599 -1.27 -30.01 2.27
N VAL A 600 -0.34 -30.65 1.55
CA VAL A 600 -0.66 -31.76 0.64
C VAL A 600 -1.34 -32.97 1.32
N ASP A 601 -1.13 -33.16 2.62
CA ASP A 601 -1.76 -34.21 3.42
C ASP A 601 -1.89 -33.73 4.89
N PRO A 602 -2.94 -32.97 5.22
CA PRO A 602 -3.09 -32.36 6.54
C PRO A 602 -3.34 -33.39 7.65
N GLY A 603 -3.71 -34.64 7.30
CA GLY A 603 -3.88 -35.74 8.25
C GLY A 603 -2.58 -36.46 8.60
N ASN A 604 -1.47 -36.18 7.90
CA ASN A 604 -0.18 -36.82 8.13
C ASN A 604 0.75 -35.91 8.95
N PRO A 605 1.06 -36.24 10.21
CA PRO A 605 1.88 -35.39 11.07
C PRO A 605 3.28 -35.08 10.51
N ALA A 606 3.86 -35.96 9.69
CA ALA A 606 5.15 -35.72 9.06
C ALA A 606 5.06 -34.63 7.99
N VAL A 607 3.99 -34.62 7.20
CA VAL A 607 3.72 -33.59 6.19
C VAL A 607 3.42 -32.26 6.88
N VAL A 608 2.57 -32.24 7.91
CA VAL A 608 2.30 -31.03 8.71
C VAL A 608 3.60 -30.46 9.32
N ALA A 609 4.49 -31.32 9.81
CA ALA A 609 5.80 -30.91 10.33
C ALA A 609 6.75 -30.37 9.24
N GLY A 610 6.65 -30.90 8.02
CA GLY A 610 7.46 -30.51 6.86
C GLY A 610 6.96 -29.25 6.14
N THR A 611 5.68 -28.90 6.28
CA THR A 611 5.07 -27.72 5.66
C THR A 611 4.99 -26.57 6.66
N VAL A 612 6.05 -25.75 6.69
CA VAL A 612 6.26 -24.71 7.69
C VAL A 612 5.95 -23.33 7.13
N LEU A 613 5.02 -22.62 7.78
CA LEU A 613 4.76 -21.20 7.58
C LEU A 613 5.60 -20.41 8.59
N ALA A 614 6.61 -19.70 8.10
CA ALA A 614 7.60 -19.00 8.91
C ALA A 614 7.44 -17.48 8.76
N GLY A 615 6.97 -16.80 9.80
CA GLY A 615 6.77 -15.33 9.78
C GLY A 615 8.07 -14.55 9.64
N SER A 616 8.02 -13.38 8.98
CA SER A 616 9.20 -12.55 8.66
C SER A 616 9.54 -11.45 9.69
N GLY A 617 8.70 -11.24 10.72
CA GLY A 617 8.86 -10.15 11.69
C GLY A 617 7.91 -8.96 11.53
N ALA A 618 7.16 -8.90 10.42
CA ALA A 618 6.25 -7.80 10.11
C ALA A 618 4.79 -8.04 10.57
N GLY A 619 4.60 -8.59 11.77
CA GLY A 619 3.27 -8.92 12.33
C GLY A 619 2.95 -10.42 12.29
N PRO A 620 1.67 -10.81 12.50
CA PRO A 620 1.25 -12.21 12.63
C PRO A 620 1.51 -13.04 11.37
N VAL A 621 1.86 -14.32 11.55
CA VAL A 621 2.20 -15.22 10.43
C VAL A 621 1.00 -15.43 9.49
N VAL A 622 -0.19 -15.64 10.04
CA VAL A 622 -1.45 -15.79 9.28
C VAL A 622 -2.49 -14.81 9.80
N THR A 623 -3.14 -14.07 8.90
CA THR A 623 -4.11 -13.02 9.21
C THR A 623 -5.47 -13.26 8.54
N PHE A 624 -6.52 -13.17 9.35
CA PHE A 624 -7.94 -13.12 8.96
C PHE A 624 -8.57 -11.84 9.53
N ALA A 625 -8.74 -10.81 8.71
CA ALA A 625 -9.14 -9.48 9.20
C ALA A 625 -10.07 -8.71 8.28
N THR A 626 -10.60 -9.35 7.22
CA THR A 626 -11.39 -8.69 6.17
C THR A 626 -12.77 -9.34 5.99
N GLY A 627 -13.23 -10.10 7.00
CA GLY A 627 -14.56 -10.71 7.03
C GLY A 627 -14.60 -12.18 6.61
N GLU A 628 -13.46 -12.87 6.71
CA GLU A 628 -13.37 -14.30 6.45
C GLU A 628 -14.30 -15.09 7.39
N ASP A 629 -15.02 -16.06 6.84
CA ASP A 629 -16.02 -16.87 7.54
C ASP A 629 -15.66 -18.35 7.58
N GLU A 630 -16.60 -19.20 8.01
CA GLU A 630 -16.41 -20.65 8.19
C GLU A 630 -16.07 -21.42 6.90
N SER A 631 -16.22 -20.79 5.73
CA SER A 631 -15.76 -21.35 4.45
C SER A 631 -14.29 -21.01 4.13
N CYS A 632 -13.64 -20.20 4.96
CA CYS A 632 -12.20 -19.94 4.90
C CYS A 632 -11.46 -20.91 5.82
N VAL A 633 -10.56 -21.72 5.25
CA VAL A 633 -9.94 -22.86 5.95
C VAL A 633 -8.42 -22.76 5.89
N LEU A 634 -7.77 -22.97 7.03
CA LEU A 634 -6.33 -23.19 7.16
C LEU A 634 -6.10 -24.57 7.77
N ASP A 635 -5.50 -25.50 7.03
CA ASP A 635 -5.40 -26.91 7.44
C ASP A 635 -4.00 -27.51 7.29
N GLY A 636 -3.49 -28.12 8.36
CA GLY A 636 -2.31 -28.99 8.30
C GLY A 636 -0.95 -28.29 8.15
N PHE A 637 -0.72 -27.18 8.84
CA PHE A 637 0.57 -26.46 8.79
C PHE A 637 1.31 -26.42 10.13
N THR A 638 2.64 -26.38 10.08
CA THR A 638 3.44 -25.87 11.20
C THR A 638 3.57 -24.35 11.07
N ILE A 639 3.20 -23.60 12.11
CA ILE A 639 3.19 -22.12 12.09
C ILE A 639 4.09 -21.60 13.20
N SER A 640 5.13 -20.85 12.79
CA SER A 640 6.14 -20.30 13.71
C SER A 640 6.60 -18.91 13.24
N GLY A 641 6.90 -18.02 14.19
CA GLY A 641 7.35 -16.67 13.87
C GLY A 641 7.62 -15.81 15.10
N PRO A 642 8.25 -14.64 14.92
CA PRO A 642 8.59 -13.75 16.03
C PRO A 642 7.38 -13.03 16.67
N GLU A 643 6.21 -13.10 16.05
CA GLU A 643 4.96 -12.44 16.51
C GLU A 643 3.89 -13.50 16.82
N ALA A 644 2.59 -13.17 16.76
CA ALA A 644 1.52 -14.15 16.89
C ALA A 644 1.46 -15.09 15.67
N ALA A 645 1.09 -16.35 15.87
CA ALA A 645 1.02 -17.29 14.76
C ALA A 645 -0.21 -17.01 13.88
N VAL A 646 -1.39 -16.97 14.49
CA VAL A 646 -2.66 -16.71 13.79
C VAL A 646 -3.38 -15.53 14.45
N TYR A 647 -3.80 -14.57 13.64
CA TYR A 647 -4.56 -13.40 14.09
C TYR A 647 -5.92 -13.33 13.39
N CYS A 648 -6.98 -13.26 14.18
CA CYS A 648 -8.36 -13.05 13.70
C CYS A 648 -8.93 -11.74 14.26
N SER A 649 -9.52 -10.92 13.38
CA SER A 649 -10.19 -9.67 13.75
C SER A 649 -11.52 -9.52 13.01
N GLY A 650 -12.63 -9.69 13.72
CA GLY A 650 -13.96 -9.71 13.13
C GLY A 650 -14.18 -10.84 12.12
N ALA A 651 -13.41 -11.93 12.23
CA ALA A 651 -13.40 -13.07 11.31
C ALA A 651 -13.73 -14.38 12.05
N SER A 652 -14.24 -15.38 11.34
CA SER A 652 -14.62 -16.69 11.89
C SER A 652 -14.17 -17.87 11.01
N PRO A 653 -12.86 -17.98 10.67
CA PRO A 653 -12.33 -19.08 9.85
C PRO A 653 -12.33 -20.43 10.57
N VAL A 654 -12.04 -21.50 9.82
CA VAL A 654 -11.69 -22.82 10.34
C VAL A 654 -10.17 -22.97 10.36
N ILE A 655 -9.61 -23.26 11.53
CA ILE A 655 -8.18 -23.53 11.73
C ILE A 655 -8.07 -24.98 12.22
N SER A 656 -7.54 -25.85 11.37
CA SER A 656 -7.54 -27.30 11.57
C SER A 656 -6.15 -27.91 11.44
N GLY A 657 -5.87 -28.98 12.19
CA GLY A 657 -4.69 -29.82 11.98
C GLY A 657 -3.32 -29.11 12.08
N CYS A 658 -3.27 -27.91 12.67
CA CYS A 658 -2.07 -27.08 12.67
C CYS A 658 -1.22 -27.31 13.92
N ARG A 659 0.10 -27.27 13.74
CA ARG A 659 1.11 -27.19 14.80
C ARG A 659 1.55 -25.74 14.98
N ILE A 660 1.01 -25.07 15.98
CA ILE A 660 1.24 -23.64 16.27
C ILE A 660 2.26 -23.55 17.41
N GLU A 661 3.53 -23.39 17.03
CA GLU A 661 4.63 -23.55 17.98
C GLU A 661 5.75 -22.52 17.88
N ASN A 662 6.38 -22.25 19.03
CA ASN A 662 7.55 -21.39 19.18
C ASN A 662 7.35 -19.96 18.65
N ASN A 663 6.15 -19.42 18.83
CA ASN A 663 5.85 -18.05 18.42
C ASN A 663 6.27 -17.03 19.49
N GLY A 664 6.78 -15.88 19.06
CA GLY A 664 7.25 -14.81 19.96
C GLY A 664 6.15 -14.04 20.68
N ALA A 665 4.88 -14.27 20.30
CA ALA A 665 3.70 -13.81 21.03
C ALA A 665 2.72 -14.98 21.32
N SER A 666 1.42 -14.72 21.33
CA SER A 666 0.39 -15.76 21.52
C SER A 666 0.27 -16.67 20.30
N GLY A 667 -0.10 -17.93 20.50
CA GLY A 667 -0.29 -18.88 19.39
C GLY A 667 -1.42 -18.42 18.46
N ILE A 668 -2.59 -18.17 19.02
CA ILE A 668 -3.75 -17.61 18.31
C ILE A 668 -4.25 -16.37 19.05
N GLU A 669 -4.48 -15.29 18.32
CA GLU A 669 -5.00 -14.04 18.85
C GLU A 669 -6.35 -13.67 18.20
N LEU A 670 -7.36 -13.45 19.04
CA LEU A 670 -8.73 -13.15 18.62
C LEU A 670 -9.16 -11.77 19.10
N ARG A 671 -9.61 -10.93 18.16
CA ARG A 671 -10.12 -9.59 18.43
C ARG A 671 -11.46 -9.34 17.76
N GLU A 672 -12.12 -8.25 18.16
CA GLU A 672 -13.23 -7.66 17.40
C GLU A 672 -14.46 -8.59 17.24
N GLY A 673 -14.65 -9.55 18.15
CA GLY A 673 -15.76 -10.50 18.09
C GLY A 673 -15.52 -11.67 17.12
N SER A 674 -14.26 -12.09 16.97
CA SER A 674 -13.86 -13.23 16.15
C SER A 674 -14.27 -14.55 16.79
N ASN A 675 -14.82 -15.47 15.99
CA ASN A 675 -15.36 -16.75 16.47
C ASN A 675 -14.91 -17.92 15.58
N PRO A 676 -13.60 -18.15 15.40
CA PRO A 676 -13.12 -19.27 14.60
C PRO A 676 -13.48 -20.62 15.22
N ALA A 677 -13.55 -21.64 14.36
CA ALA A 677 -13.47 -23.04 14.78
C ALA A 677 -12.00 -23.46 14.79
N ILE A 678 -11.48 -23.84 15.96
CA ILE A 678 -10.09 -24.26 16.15
C ILE A 678 -10.13 -25.73 16.52
N THR A 679 -9.71 -26.62 15.62
CA THR A 679 -9.87 -28.06 15.79
C THR A 679 -8.62 -28.85 15.48
N TYR A 680 -8.33 -29.91 16.24
CA TYR A 680 -7.19 -30.80 15.97
C TYR A 680 -5.84 -30.08 15.90
N CYS A 681 -5.70 -28.96 16.61
CA CYS A 681 -4.48 -28.16 16.63
C CYS A 681 -3.62 -28.48 17.85
N GLU A 682 -2.30 -28.43 17.65
CA GLU A 682 -1.29 -28.48 18.70
C GLU A 682 -0.71 -27.07 18.91
N ILE A 683 -1.09 -26.40 20.00
CA ILE A 683 -0.75 -25.00 20.28
C ILE A 683 0.24 -24.95 21.45
N ASN A 684 1.53 -24.95 21.12
CA ASN A 684 2.57 -25.29 22.07
C ASN A 684 3.71 -24.28 22.13
N CYS A 685 4.30 -24.08 23.31
CA CYS A 685 5.57 -23.36 23.47
C CYS A 685 5.57 -21.91 22.96
N ASN A 686 4.42 -21.25 22.92
CA ASN A 686 4.34 -19.85 22.51
C ASN A 686 4.70 -18.94 23.69
N ALA A 687 5.37 -17.82 23.42
CA ALA A 687 5.81 -16.88 24.45
C ALA A 687 4.63 -16.13 25.12
N GLY A 688 3.48 -16.07 24.45
CA GLY A 688 2.21 -15.56 24.96
C GLY A 688 1.30 -16.65 25.54
N SER A 689 0.00 -16.41 25.46
CA SER A 689 -1.01 -17.44 25.74
C SER A 689 -1.09 -18.41 24.55
N GLY A 690 -1.59 -19.63 24.77
CA GLY A 690 -1.91 -20.52 23.65
C GLY A 690 -2.96 -19.87 22.74
N ILE A 691 -4.09 -19.50 23.32
CA ILE A 691 -5.15 -18.73 22.66
C ILE A 691 -5.50 -17.50 23.51
N GLU A 692 -5.32 -16.30 22.94
CA GLU A 692 -5.63 -15.02 23.57
C GLU A 692 -6.85 -14.36 22.93
N MET A 693 -7.81 -13.93 23.74
CA MET A 693 -9.04 -13.30 23.30
C MET A 693 -9.22 -11.91 23.92
N GLN A 694 -9.00 -10.86 23.12
CA GLN A 694 -9.18 -9.49 23.59
C GLN A 694 -10.59 -8.99 23.30
N ALA A 695 -11.31 -8.61 24.36
CA ALA A 695 -12.65 -8.03 24.25
C ALA A 695 -12.58 -6.57 23.80
N LYS A 696 -13.43 -6.16 22.86
CA LYS A 696 -13.53 -4.75 22.42
C LYS A 696 -14.55 -3.99 23.27
N GLN A 697 -14.14 -2.89 23.87
CA GLN A 697 -15.06 -1.91 24.44
C GLN A 697 -15.46 -0.86 23.39
N SER A 698 -16.76 -0.77 23.10
CA SER A 698 -17.35 0.26 22.24
C SER A 698 -18.41 1.03 23.03
N GLY A 699 -17.96 2.09 23.73
CA GLY A 699 -18.80 2.86 24.64
C GLY A 699 -19.27 2.02 25.83
N ARG A 700 -20.58 1.76 25.93
CA ARG A 700 -21.17 0.90 26.99
C ARG A 700 -21.28 -0.58 26.58
N MET A 701 -20.92 -0.92 25.35
CA MET A 701 -20.98 -2.28 24.83
C MET A 701 -19.60 -2.93 24.95
N THR A 702 -19.56 -4.19 25.39
CA THR A 702 -18.36 -5.04 25.31
C THR A 702 -18.64 -6.17 24.34
N ILE A 703 -17.79 -6.31 23.33
CA ILE A 703 -17.85 -7.38 22.33
C ILE A 703 -16.84 -8.43 22.75
N TYR A 704 -17.32 -9.65 22.98
CA TYR A 704 -16.50 -10.80 23.35
C TYR A 704 -16.32 -11.73 22.16
N ASN A 705 -15.14 -12.33 22.07
CA ASN A 705 -14.85 -13.45 21.18
C ASN A 705 -15.44 -14.74 21.76
N ARG A 706 -15.99 -15.60 20.90
CA ARG A 706 -16.69 -16.85 21.25
C ARG A 706 -16.25 -18.01 20.34
N PRO A 707 -14.95 -18.35 20.30
CA PRO A 707 -14.49 -19.45 19.46
C PRO A 707 -15.03 -20.81 19.94
N VAL A 708 -15.06 -21.76 19.01
CA VAL A 708 -15.25 -23.19 19.29
C VAL A 708 -13.89 -23.85 19.21
N ILE A 709 -13.47 -24.53 20.28
CA ILE A 709 -12.16 -25.16 20.42
C ILE A 709 -12.39 -26.65 20.68
N GLY A 710 -11.98 -27.50 19.75
CA GLY A 710 -12.27 -28.93 19.76
C GLY A 710 -11.04 -29.79 19.51
N ASN A 711 -10.82 -30.85 20.30
CA ASN A 711 -9.75 -31.82 19.98
C ASN A 711 -8.34 -31.21 19.88
N CYS A 712 -8.08 -30.15 20.67
CA CYS A 712 -6.79 -29.45 20.65
C CYS A 712 -5.91 -29.84 21.84
N VAL A 713 -4.60 -29.85 21.61
CA VAL A 713 -3.58 -29.84 22.67
C VAL A 713 -3.07 -28.40 22.81
N ILE A 714 -3.23 -27.81 23.99
CA ILE A 714 -2.78 -26.44 24.28
C ILE A 714 -1.82 -26.49 25.46
N ALA A 715 -0.53 -26.59 25.18
CA ALA A 715 0.42 -26.95 26.21
C ALA A 715 1.74 -26.18 26.20
N GLY A 716 2.28 -25.95 27.39
CA GLY A 716 3.63 -25.42 27.48
C GLY A 716 3.82 -23.97 27.08
N ASN A 717 2.75 -23.19 26.94
CA ASN A 717 2.83 -21.77 26.64
C ASN A 717 3.31 -20.99 27.88
N LEU A 718 4.02 -19.88 27.66
CA LEU A 718 4.65 -19.10 28.75
C LEU A 718 3.65 -18.23 29.53
N GLN A 719 2.40 -18.14 29.08
CA GLN A 719 1.29 -17.57 29.84
C GLN A 719 0.18 -18.60 30.05
N SER A 720 -1.09 -18.21 29.95
CA SER A 720 -2.22 -19.13 30.11
C SER A 720 -2.44 -19.99 28.86
N GLY A 721 -3.07 -21.15 29.02
CA GLY A 721 -3.49 -21.97 27.87
C GLY A 721 -4.50 -21.22 27.01
N VAL A 722 -5.63 -20.83 27.62
CA VAL A 722 -6.70 -20.06 26.97
C VAL A 722 -7.05 -18.85 27.84
N SER A 723 -7.05 -17.64 27.29
CA SER A 723 -7.26 -16.39 28.04
C SER A 723 -8.23 -15.41 27.36
N GLY A 724 -9.09 -14.74 28.15
CA GLY A 724 -10.10 -13.78 27.71
C GLY A 724 -11.37 -14.37 27.04
N GLY A 725 -12.31 -13.56 26.58
CA GLY A 725 -13.48 -14.06 25.82
C GLY A 725 -14.41 -15.06 26.55
N ILE A 726 -15.21 -15.79 25.76
CA ILE A 726 -16.26 -16.74 26.17
C ILE A 726 -16.19 -17.99 25.27
N PRO A 727 -15.14 -18.83 25.38
CA PRO A 727 -14.95 -19.97 24.49
C PRO A 727 -15.86 -21.16 24.84
N THR A 728 -16.14 -21.99 23.83
CA THR A 728 -16.65 -23.36 24.01
C THR A 728 -15.51 -24.34 23.77
N ILE A 729 -15.14 -25.12 24.78
CA ILE A 729 -13.98 -26.02 24.78
C ILE A 729 -14.47 -27.45 24.95
N THR A 730 -14.18 -28.32 23.99
CA THR A 730 -14.61 -29.72 23.98
C THR A 730 -13.47 -30.64 23.61
N ASN A 731 -13.33 -31.77 24.32
CA ASN A 731 -12.29 -32.76 24.03
C ASN A 731 -10.89 -32.13 23.93
N CYS A 732 -10.49 -31.23 24.83
CA CYS A 732 -9.18 -30.57 24.74
C CYS A 732 -8.26 -30.98 25.88
N THR A 733 -6.95 -30.98 25.64
CA THR A 733 -5.93 -31.14 26.69
C THR A 733 -5.19 -29.81 26.86
N ILE A 734 -5.39 -29.15 28.01
CA ILE A 734 -4.76 -27.88 28.35
C ILE A 734 -3.82 -28.12 29.53
N ALA A 735 -2.51 -28.16 29.26
CA ALA A 735 -1.57 -28.63 30.26
C ALA A 735 -0.20 -27.94 30.25
N ALA A 736 0.47 -27.93 31.40
CA ALA A 736 1.85 -27.44 31.53
C ALA A 736 2.08 -26.00 31.03
N ASN A 737 1.04 -25.16 31.00
CA ASN A 737 1.18 -23.72 30.74
C ASN A 737 1.66 -23.01 32.01
N THR A 738 2.51 -22.00 31.87
CA THR A 738 3.11 -21.30 33.03
C THR A 738 2.07 -20.51 33.82
N GLY A 739 1.04 -19.98 33.15
CA GLY A 739 -0.14 -19.34 33.75
C GLY A 739 -1.29 -20.32 33.99
N PHE A 740 -2.52 -19.82 34.09
CA PHE A 740 -3.71 -20.66 34.25
C PHE A 740 -3.93 -21.55 33.01
N GLY A 741 -4.55 -22.71 33.18
CA GLY A 741 -5.04 -23.45 32.02
C GLY A 741 -6.08 -22.61 31.27
N ILE A 742 -7.04 -22.06 32.01
CA ILE A 742 -8.15 -21.27 31.48
C ILE A 742 -8.31 -20.00 32.34
N SER A 743 -8.23 -18.83 31.73
CA SER A 743 -8.52 -17.54 32.38
C SER A 743 -9.48 -16.74 31.49
N ASN A 744 -10.77 -17.08 31.55
CA ASN A 744 -11.80 -16.51 30.68
C ASN A 744 -12.98 -15.99 31.50
N SER A 745 -13.84 -15.16 30.90
CA SER A 745 -14.97 -14.58 31.63
C SER A 745 -16.04 -15.63 31.96
N ARG A 746 -16.40 -16.47 30.98
CA ARG A 746 -17.50 -17.45 31.06
C ARG A 746 -17.28 -18.65 30.12
N PRO A 747 -16.21 -19.45 30.30
CA PRO A 747 -15.96 -20.59 29.44
C PRO A 747 -17.00 -21.70 29.66
N THR A 748 -17.31 -22.45 28.60
CA THR A 748 -17.99 -23.75 28.66
C THR A 748 -16.96 -24.84 28.36
N VAL A 749 -16.82 -25.84 29.22
CA VAL A 749 -15.79 -26.88 29.09
C VAL A 749 -16.41 -28.27 29.25
N MET A 750 -16.16 -29.17 28.31
CA MET A 750 -16.65 -30.54 28.36
C MET A 750 -15.60 -31.54 27.86
N ASN A 751 -15.57 -32.75 28.44
CA ASN A 751 -14.68 -33.85 28.02
C ASN A 751 -13.20 -33.47 27.96
N SER A 752 -12.78 -32.48 28.74
CA SER A 752 -11.46 -31.87 28.59
C SER A 752 -10.59 -32.14 29.82
N ILE A 753 -9.28 -32.04 29.64
CA ILE A 753 -8.28 -32.18 30.70
C ILE A 753 -7.61 -30.83 30.90
N VAL A 754 -7.68 -30.29 32.12
CA VAL A 754 -7.03 -29.03 32.53
C VAL A 754 -6.14 -29.31 33.73
N TYR A 755 -4.87 -29.60 33.48
CA TYR A 755 -3.97 -30.18 34.49
C TYR A 755 -2.53 -29.69 34.34
N TYR A 756 -1.78 -29.61 35.44
CA TYR A 756 -0.37 -29.18 35.48
C TYR A 756 -0.10 -27.75 35.00
N ASN A 757 -1.11 -26.89 34.90
CA ASN A 757 -0.89 -25.47 34.61
C ASN A 757 -0.58 -24.72 35.91
N ASN A 758 0.02 -23.53 35.79
CA ASN A 758 0.28 -22.60 36.89
C ASN A 758 1.16 -23.25 37.98
N ALA A 759 2.49 -23.26 37.82
CA ALA A 759 3.40 -24.07 38.63
C ALA A 759 3.11 -24.10 40.16
N GLY A 760 2.47 -25.16 40.64
CA GLY A 760 2.15 -25.40 42.06
C GLY A 760 1.24 -26.62 42.26
N ALA A 761 1.41 -27.36 43.36
CA ALA A 761 0.63 -28.59 43.62
C ALA A 761 -0.87 -28.31 43.85
N ASP A 762 -1.21 -27.13 44.38
CA ASP A 762 -2.58 -26.65 44.65
C ASP A 762 -2.97 -25.50 43.72
N ALA A 763 -2.34 -25.42 42.56
CA ALA A 763 -2.52 -24.27 41.70
C ALA A 763 -3.89 -24.27 41.03
N VAL A 764 -4.55 -23.12 41.11
CA VAL A 764 -5.79 -22.85 40.41
C VAL A 764 -5.55 -23.07 38.91
N GLN A 765 -6.32 -23.97 38.32
CA GLN A 765 -6.26 -24.26 36.88
C GLN A 765 -7.15 -23.32 36.06
N ILE A 766 -8.28 -22.92 36.64
CA ILE A 766 -9.31 -22.12 35.97
C ILE A 766 -9.59 -20.87 36.81
N GLU A 767 -9.23 -19.71 36.27
CA GLU A 767 -9.45 -18.42 36.90
C GLU A 767 -10.81 -17.83 36.48
N ASN A 768 -11.61 -17.43 37.47
CA ASN A 768 -13.02 -16.97 37.41
C ASN A 768 -14.08 -18.08 37.40
N ALA A 769 -15.30 -17.73 37.82
CA ALA A 769 -16.43 -18.66 37.88
C ALA A 769 -16.87 -19.07 36.46
N ALA A 770 -16.29 -20.16 35.96
CA ALA A 770 -16.75 -20.80 34.73
C ALA A 770 -18.25 -21.09 34.78
N GLU A 771 -18.93 -20.94 33.64
CA GLU A 771 -20.38 -21.02 33.58
C GLU A 771 -20.87 -22.48 33.62
N THR A 772 -20.17 -23.40 32.96
CA THR A 772 -20.47 -24.84 32.97
C THR A 772 -19.22 -25.65 32.63
N ILE A 773 -18.76 -26.49 33.57
CA ILE A 773 -17.68 -27.46 33.35
C ILE A 773 -18.21 -28.83 33.71
N THR A 774 -18.24 -29.76 32.76
CA THR A 774 -18.76 -31.11 32.96
C THR A 774 -17.86 -32.15 32.31
N TYR A 775 -17.89 -33.37 32.83
CA TYR A 775 -17.15 -34.51 32.30
C TYR A 775 -15.69 -34.19 31.99
N SER A 776 -15.04 -33.40 32.86
CA SER A 776 -13.68 -32.91 32.64
C SER A 776 -12.79 -33.24 33.83
N ASP A 777 -11.50 -33.43 33.57
CA ASP A 777 -10.49 -33.63 34.60
C ASP A 777 -9.79 -32.31 34.91
N VAL A 778 -9.93 -31.82 36.14
CA VAL A 778 -9.42 -30.51 36.56
C VAL A 778 -8.62 -30.65 37.85
N GLN A 779 -7.32 -30.33 37.79
CA GLN A 779 -6.45 -30.40 38.97
C GLN A 779 -6.95 -29.49 40.09
N GLY A 780 -7.03 -30.03 41.31
CA GLY A 780 -7.58 -29.34 42.49
C GLY A 780 -9.11 -29.42 42.58
N GLY A 781 -9.76 -30.09 41.62
CA GLY A 781 -11.19 -30.34 41.56
C GLY A 781 -11.99 -29.15 41.04
N TRP A 782 -13.12 -29.46 40.37
CA TRP A 782 -14.09 -28.46 39.95
C TRP A 782 -15.52 -28.97 40.07
N GLN A 783 -16.42 -28.15 40.60
CA GLN A 783 -17.83 -28.52 40.73
C GLN A 783 -18.50 -28.68 39.34
N GLY A 784 -19.15 -29.82 39.11
CA GLY A 784 -19.85 -30.10 37.87
C GLY A 784 -20.10 -31.58 37.68
N GLU A 785 -21.10 -31.92 36.87
CA GLU A 785 -21.44 -33.31 36.59
C GLU A 785 -20.28 -34.02 35.89
N GLY A 786 -19.91 -35.20 36.37
CA GLY A 786 -18.91 -36.06 35.72
C GLY A 786 -17.46 -35.57 35.82
N ASN A 787 -17.19 -34.44 36.50
CA ASN A 787 -15.81 -33.97 36.67
C ASN A 787 -15.02 -34.86 37.63
N ILE A 788 -13.73 -35.00 37.35
CA ILE A 788 -12.77 -35.72 38.20
C ILE A 788 -11.57 -34.83 38.52
N ASP A 789 -10.78 -35.25 39.51
CA ASP A 789 -9.45 -34.71 39.79
C ASP A 789 -8.53 -35.91 40.02
N ALA A 790 -7.88 -36.34 38.94
CA ALA A 790 -6.94 -37.43 38.99
C ALA A 790 -5.77 -37.12 38.05
N ALA A 791 -4.57 -37.58 38.37
CA ALA A 791 -3.43 -37.39 37.48
C ALA A 791 -3.76 -37.98 36.09
N PRO A 792 -3.69 -37.20 34.99
CA PRO A 792 -4.11 -37.67 33.67
C PRO A 792 -3.29 -38.82 33.11
N CYS A 793 -2.09 -39.05 33.66
CA CYS A 793 -1.17 -40.09 33.20
C CYS A 793 -0.84 -39.99 31.70
N PHE A 794 -0.44 -38.82 31.23
CA PHE A 794 0.08 -38.64 29.87
C PHE A 794 1.28 -39.57 29.59
N ALA A 795 1.44 -39.97 28.34
CA ALA A 795 2.58 -40.75 27.87
C ALA A 795 3.90 -40.08 28.27
N GLU A 796 4.06 -38.81 27.88
CA GLU A 796 5.21 -37.99 28.25
C GLU A 796 4.81 -36.50 28.26
N PRO A 797 4.71 -35.84 29.43
CA PRO A 797 4.50 -34.39 29.47
C PRO A 797 5.68 -33.64 28.84
N GLY A 798 5.40 -32.61 28.04
CA GLY A 798 6.47 -31.81 27.43
C GLY A 798 7.24 -31.03 28.50
N PHE A 799 8.56 -30.91 28.35
CA PHE A 799 9.45 -30.29 29.33
C PHE A 799 10.51 -29.41 28.69
N TRP A 800 10.96 -28.37 29.40
CA TRP A 800 12.10 -27.55 28.97
C TRP A 800 13.39 -28.33 29.18
N ASN A 801 14.11 -28.61 28.11
CA ASN A 801 15.46 -29.16 28.17
C ASN A 801 16.44 -28.01 28.34
N LEU A 802 17.16 -28.02 29.46
CA LEU A 802 18.12 -26.96 29.82
C LEU A 802 19.48 -27.09 29.12
N ASN A 803 19.58 -27.96 28.12
CA ASN A 803 20.79 -28.30 27.35
C ASN A 803 22.08 -28.56 28.16
N GLY A 804 21.97 -28.81 29.46
CA GLY A 804 23.10 -28.99 30.38
C GLY A 804 23.68 -27.68 30.97
N THR A 805 23.05 -26.54 30.72
CA THR A 805 23.54 -25.17 30.99
C THR A 805 22.53 -24.38 31.83
N LEU A 806 22.53 -24.60 33.15
CA LEU A 806 21.55 -24.02 34.10
C LEU A 806 21.42 -22.48 34.06
N ASP A 807 22.45 -21.75 33.60
CA ASP A 807 22.49 -20.28 33.60
C ASP A 807 22.39 -19.67 32.19
N ASP A 808 22.28 -20.49 31.13
CA ASP A 808 22.18 -20.02 29.75
C ASP A 808 20.78 -20.28 29.18
N MET A 809 19.82 -19.43 29.52
CA MET A 809 18.46 -19.54 28.97
C MET A 809 18.39 -19.34 27.44
N THR A 810 19.52 -19.05 26.76
CA THR A 810 19.55 -18.88 25.30
C THR A 810 19.71 -20.19 24.53
N ASP A 811 20.08 -21.29 25.20
CA ASP A 811 20.16 -22.63 24.59
C ASP A 811 19.16 -23.64 25.17
N ASP A 812 18.34 -23.22 26.14
CA ASP A 812 17.14 -23.95 26.58
C ASP A 812 16.16 -24.15 25.42
N TYR A 813 15.67 -25.36 25.23
CA TYR A 813 14.66 -25.66 24.21
C TYR A 813 13.55 -26.55 24.76
N ARG A 814 12.31 -26.31 24.31
CA ARG A 814 11.17 -27.11 24.75
C ARG A 814 11.13 -28.42 23.97
N VAL A 815 11.05 -29.54 24.69
CA VAL A 815 10.70 -30.84 24.12
C VAL A 815 9.17 -30.96 24.14
N PRO A 816 8.50 -31.12 22.97
CA PRO A 816 7.06 -31.34 22.92
C PRO A 816 6.65 -32.59 23.71
N GLY A 817 5.45 -32.55 24.29
CA GLY A 817 4.90 -33.69 25.03
C GLY A 817 4.07 -34.60 24.16
N ASP A 818 4.07 -35.89 24.50
CA ASP A 818 3.06 -36.85 24.06
C ASP A 818 1.92 -36.88 25.09
N TYR A 819 0.84 -36.16 24.76
CA TYR A 819 -0.34 -36.01 25.61
C TYR A 819 -1.38 -37.13 25.42
N HIS A 820 -1.07 -38.20 24.70
CA HIS A 820 -1.90 -39.41 24.72
C HIS A 820 -1.95 -39.99 26.14
N LEU A 821 -3.09 -40.59 26.49
CA LEU A 821 -3.30 -41.19 27.81
C LEU A 821 -2.60 -42.55 27.87
N ARG A 822 -1.87 -42.85 28.95
CA ARG A 822 -1.28 -44.18 29.13
C ARG A 822 -2.37 -45.24 29.24
N SER A 823 -2.14 -46.39 28.61
CA SER A 823 -3.09 -47.50 28.62
C SER A 823 -2.41 -48.86 28.61
N GLN A 824 -2.86 -49.75 29.49
CA GLN A 824 -2.48 -51.17 29.45
C GLN A 824 -3.07 -51.93 28.26
N ALA A 825 -4.15 -51.42 27.66
CA ALA A 825 -4.74 -51.98 26.44
C ALA A 825 -4.06 -51.43 25.18
N GLY A 826 -3.51 -50.22 25.27
CA GLY A 826 -2.65 -49.62 24.26
C GLY A 826 -2.95 -48.14 24.03
N ARG A 827 -1.91 -47.31 23.96
CA ARG A 827 -1.98 -45.91 23.55
C ARG A 827 -1.37 -45.70 22.16
N TRP A 828 -1.82 -44.68 21.44
CA TRP A 828 -1.21 -44.31 20.17
C TRP A 828 0.16 -43.66 20.38
N HIS A 829 1.08 -43.87 19.44
CA HIS A 829 2.37 -43.20 19.39
C HIS A 829 2.61 -42.65 17.98
N SER A 830 2.48 -41.32 17.84
CA SER A 830 2.48 -40.63 16.54
C SER A 830 3.78 -40.84 15.74
N GLY A 831 4.94 -40.91 16.42
CA GLY A 831 6.24 -41.04 15.74
C GLY A 831 6.48 -42.40 15.08
N SER A 832 5.88 -43.48 15.61
CA SER A 832 6.00 -44.84 15.04
C SER A 832 4.70 -45.34 14.41
N GLN A 833 3.63 -44.54 14.46
CA GLN A 833 2.29 -44.90 14.01
C GLN A 833 1.83 -46.27 14.52
N SER A 834 2.03 -46.54 15.81
CA SER A 834 1.78 -47.84 16.43
C SER A 834 1.19 -47.74 17.82
N TRP A 835 0.56 -48.82 18.28
CA TRP A 835 0.05 -48.95 19.65
C TRP A 835 1.13 -49.41 20.63
N VAL A 836 1.27 -48.70 21.76
CA VAL A 836 2.22 -48.98 22.83
C VAL A 836 1.46 -49.39 24.08
N LEU A 837 1.86 -50.51 24.72
CA LEU A 837 1.28 -50.96 25.98
C LEU A 837 2.00 -50.31 27.16
N ASP A 838 1.26 -49.66 28.04
CA ASP A 838 1.79 -49.07 29.26
C ASP A 838 1.56 -49.97 30.48
N VAL A 839 2.21 -49.60 31.59
CA VAL A 839 2.08 -50.32 32.87
C VAL A 839 0.82 -49.96 33.66
N LEU A 840 0.15 -48.87 33.28
CA LEU A 840 -1.05 -48.35 33.94
C LEU A 840 -2.01 -47.77 32.90
N THR A 841 -3.29 -47.74 33.26
CA THR A 841 -4.35 -47.11 32.47
C THR A 841 -4.76 -45.80 33.13
N SER A 842 -4.81 -44.74 32.34
CA SER A 842 -5.22 -43.40 32.79
C SER A 842 -6.65 -43.41 33.35
N PRO A 843 -6.93 -42.66 34.43
CA PRO A 843 -8.28 -42.45 34.93
C PRO A 843 -9.17 -41.61 34.01
N CYS A 844 -8.60 -40.97 32.99
CA CYS A 844 -9.33 -40.17 32.00
C CYS A 844 -9.90 -41.02 30.84
N ILE A 845 -9.54 -42.31 30.78
CA ILE A 845 -10.05 -43.24 29.79
C ILE A 845 -11.49 -43.66 30.16
N ASP A 846 -12.40 -43.75 29.19
CA ASP A 846 -13.82 -44.09 29.33
C ASP A 846 -14.56 -43.28 30.42
N THR A 847 -14.18 -42.01 30.59
CA THR A 847 -14.70 -41.17 31.69
C THR A 847 -15.42 -39.91 31.21
N GLY A 848 -15.42 -39.60 29.91
CA GLY A 848 -16.11 -38.43 29.35
C GLY A 848 -17.65 -38.49 29.42
N ASN A 849 -18.33 -37.59 28.72
CA ASN A 849 -19.79 -37.52 28.71
C ASN A 849 -20.39 -38.80 28.08
N PRO A 850 -21.27 -39.55 28.77
CA PRO A 850 -21.88 -40.76 28.21
C PRO A 850 -22.74 -40.52 26.96
N ASP A 851 -23.17 -39.29 26.71
CA ASP A 851 -23.95 -38.92 25.53
C ASP A 851 -23.07 -38.45 24.35
N SER A 852 -21.74 -38.35 24.54
CA SER A 852 -20.81 -38.02 23.46
C SER A 852 -20.50 -39.23 22.59
N ASP A 853 -20.28 -38.98 21.29
CA ASP A 853 -19.89 -40.01 20.34
C ASP A 853 -18.49 -40.54 20.66
N TRP A 854 -18.38 -41.86 20.76
CA TRP A 854 -17.16 -42.61 21.02
C TRP A 854 -16.86 -43.61 19.90
N THR A 855 -17.71 -43.70 18.88
CA THR A 855 -17.67 -44.77 17.86
C THR A 855 -16.44 -44.71 16.94
N THR A 856 -15.73 -43.59 16.97
CA THR A 856 -14.45 -43.36 16.28
C THR A 856 -13.23 -43.82 17.11
N GLU A 857 -13.40 -44.11 18.40
CA GLU A 857 -12.32 -44.61 19.25
C GLU A 857 -12.04 -46.10 18.96
N PRO A 858 -10.76 -46.52 18.94
CA PRO A 858 -10.39 -47.88 18.58
C PRO A 858 -10.77 -48.89 19.66
N GLU A 859 -11.25 -50.05 19.24
CA GLU A 859 -11.56 -51.16 20.15
C GLU A 859 -10.29 -51.80 20.73
N PRO A 860 -10.27 -52.17 22.02
CA PRO A 860 -11.37 -52.04 22.98
C PRO A 860 -11.47 -50.62 23.59
N ASN A 861 -12.67 -50.03 23.69
CA ASN A 861 -12.92 -48.61 24.05
C ASN A 861 -14.00 -48.39 25.15
N GLY A 862 -14.48 -49.45 25.79
CA GLY A 862 -15.41 -49.36 26.92
C GLY A 862 -16.77 -48.69 26.66
N ASP A 863 -17.20 -48.55 25.39
CA ASP A 863 -18.45 -47.89 24.97
C ASP A 863 -18.65 -46.47 25.55
N ARG A 864 -17.56 -45.72 25.78
CA ARG A 864 -17.63 -44.35 26.31
C ARG A 864 -16.41 -43.53 25.93
N ILE A 865 -16.62 -42.27 25.58
CA ILE A 865 -15.54 -41.38 25.13
C ILE A 865 -14.48 -41.17 26.22
N ASN A 866 -13.22 -41.13 25.80
CA ASN A 866 -12.08 -40.65 26.58
C ASN A 866 -12.17 -39.12 26.79
N MET A 867 -11.61 -38.61 27.89
CA MET A 867 -11.40 -37.16 28.04
C MET A 867 -10.10 -36.72 27.33
N GLY A 868 -10.04 -35.44 26.92
CA GLY A 868 -8.84 -34.80 26.36
C GLY A 868 -8.82 -34.75 24.83
N ALA A 869 -7.73 -34.20 24.29
CA ALA A 869 -7.51 -33.90 22.86
C ALA A 869 -7.86 -35.05 21.91
N TYR A 870 -7.55 -36.28 22.32
CA TYR A 870 -7.69 -37.48 21.49
C TYR A 870 -9.00 -38.23 21.73
N GLY A 871 -9.84 -37.80 22.68
CA GLY A 871 -11.15 -38.39 22.91
C GLY A 871 -12.06 -38.24 21.69
N GLY A 872 -12.75 -39.32 21.32
CA GLY A 872 -13.59 -39.39 20.13
C GLY A 872 -12.79 -39.39 18.83
N THR A 873 -11.52 -39.81 18.85
CA THR A 873 -10.67 -39.88 17.66
C THR A 873 -10.10 -41.28 17.45
N PRO A 874 -9.64 -41.62 16.22
CA PRO A 874 -8.91 -42.88 15.97
C PRO A 874 -7.59 -43.04 16.74
N GLN A 875 -7.10 -41.98 17.39
CA GLN A 875 -5.88 -41.98 18.21
C GLN A 875 -6.19 -42.09 19.72
N ALA A 876 -7.46 -42.18 20.10
CA ALA A 876 -7.89 -42.40 21.47
C ALA A 876 -7.24 -43.67 22.05
N SER A 877 -6.90 -43.64 23.34
CA SER A 877 -6.23 -44.76 24.00
C SER A 877 -7.25 -45.83 24.39
N MET A 878 -6.91 -47.09 24.15
CA MET A 878 -7.81 -48.23 24.36
C MET A 878 -7.99 -48.54 25.86
N SER A 879 -9.00 -49.34 26.21
CA SER A 879 -9.27 -49.83 27.56
C SER A 879 -9.79 -51.27 27.50
N PHE A 880 -9.54 -52.11 28.51
CA PHE A 880 -10.16 -53.45 28.57
C PHE A 880 -11.64 -53.44 29.02
N GLY A 881 -12.26 -52.26 29.11
CA GLY A 881 -13.62 -52.04 29.61
C GLY A 881 -13.68 -51.45 31.03
N ARG A 882 -14.86 -50.92 31.34
CA ARG A 882 -15.21 -50.24 32.61
C ARG A 882 -15.33 -51.14 33.83
#